data_AF-A0A149VXX2-F1
#
_entry.id   AF-A0A149VXX2-F1
#
_cell.length_a   1.000
_cell.length_b   1.000
_cell.length_c   1.000
_cell.angle_alpha   90.00
_cell.angle_beta   90.00
_cell.angle_gamma   90.00
#
_symmetry.space_group_name_H-M   'P 1'
#
loop_
_entity.id
_entity.type
_entity.pdbx_description
1 polymer ?
#
loop_
_entity_poly.entity_id
_entity_poly.type
_entity_poly.pdbx_seq_one_letter_code
_entity_poly.pdbx_strand_id
1 'polypeptide(L)'
;MEHFWVPYQALSSLPGHAVAVLAPHADDEVLGCGGALASFVAQGRPIHVVVVCAQSDEATTLTRQAESRAAARVIGYSAPVFWEFSDGQLPHAPQLSDKIRDWLVETHADLVLVTSCWEMHRDHRALAEATIAAVVALNGRVQIAFYEVGLPLPPNTLLDITPWKEIKDRAMSCFQSQLARQPYDRHIRALNCYRTYSLPPAVQAAEAYLVLTAQELLERGLNRDPQILSQALHQAAQEQARQPQALVDCQDCLAAMLNSTSWRLTAPLRWMGHLLKDDWRRVRNILKNRLAFQQPLPGPSNSQCIEQRQTVGNNDVRSVVRAPAEGEERWRVEILPESRSAEMAPLYQRVFGKPLSPDFRAWKYGQGRGRVFAAWNWEGKMVAHYGGLVRTVSFFGTPVETCQVGDVMVDPAERGVLTRKGVFFRMTQAFYESQDSQARQAAFGFPNQRAFRVGQRLGFYSSAGKIYLRTWQTTSGAHCSEMRSLWAVSHRDAIAQELWRQMLAHSQHLVLVQRDAEYLDYRYRQRPEGNYGVYLIGPVQLERAQAIVVVKQRESVMDWMDFVGSPDYVGLALVAVKVLATQAGLNQVQAWLTQPMLDAFADETAVTQETDIEVAQWDCDESQGWAEQTRGRWWAMYGDTDFL
;
A
#
# COMPACT_ATOMS: atom_id res chain seq x y z
N MET A 1 -25.59 23.12 29.29
CA MET A 1 -24.56 24.15 29.03
C MET A 1 -23.92 23.98 27.64
N GLU A 2 -24.07 22.79 27.06
CA GLU A 2 -23.43 22.29 25.85
C GLU A 2 -24.13 22.77 24.57
N HIS A 3 -25.45 22.94 24.60
CA HIS A 3 -26.25 23.56 23.52
C HIS A 3 -25.80 24.99 23.16
N PHE A 4 -25.10 25.67 24.07
CA PHE A 4 -24.52 27.00 23.84
C PHE A 4 -23.25 26.94 22.97
N TRP A 5 -22.50 25.84 23.05
CA TRP A 5 -21.22 25.65 22.37
C TRP A 5 -21.35 24.93 21.03
N VAL A 6 -22.44 24.20 20.80
CA VAL A 6 -22.71 23.45 19.58
C VAL A 6 -24.17 23.64 19.17
N PRO A 7 -24.49 24.53 18.20
CA PRO A 7 -25.88 24.89 17.89
C PRO A 7 -26.55 23.88 16.96
N TYR A 8 -26.46 22.58 17.28
CA TYR A 8 -27.31 21.60 16.60
C TYR A 8 -28.77 21.88 16.96
N GLN A 9 -29.60 22.11 15.95
CA GLN A 9 -31.05 22.13 16.10
C GLN A 9 -31.60 20.78 15.64
N ALA A 10 -32.51 20.22 16.41
CA ALA A 10 -33.27 19.06 15.97
C ALA A 10 -34.43 19.52 15.10
N LEU A 11 -34.60 18.87 13.95
CA LEU A 11 -35.75 19.04 13.10
C LEU A 11 -36.96 18.29 13.70
N SER A 12 -38.17 18.76 13.41
CA SER A 12 -39.40 18.01 13.68
C SER A 12 -39.75 17.01 12.56
N SER A 13 -39.14 17.19 11.38
CA SER A 13 -39.30 16.30 10.22
C SER A 13 -38.07 16.37 9.30
N LEU A 14 -37.73 15.25 8.66
CA LEU A 14 -36.67 15.19 7.64
C LEU A 14 -37.11 15.80 6.30
N PRO A 15 -36.18 16.24 5.43
CA PRO A 15 -36.50 16.74 4.09
C PRO A 15 -37.12 15.65 3.19
N GLY A 16 -37.83 16.02 2.12
CA GLY A 16 -38.35 15.09 1.10
C GLY A 16 -39.78 14.58 1.29
N HIS A 17 -40.67 14.86 0.35
CA HIS A 17 -42.10 14.58 0.43
C HIS A 17 -42.49 13.10 0.34
N ALA A 18 -41.81 12.32 -0.51
CA ALA A 18 -42.10 10.91 -0.75
C ALA A 18 -40.86 10.09 -0.34
N VAL A 19 -41.06 9.21 0.64
CA VAL A 19 -39.95 8.63 1.38
C VAL A 19 -39.79 7.15 1.04
N ALA A 20 -38.56 6.78 0.70
CA ALA A 20 -38.12 5.40 0.57
C ALA A 20 -37.23 5.02 1.77
N VAL A 21 -37.44 3.84 2.35
CA VAL A 21 -36.55 3.26 3.38
C VAL A 21 -36.04 1.91 2.88
N LEU A 22 -34.73 1.79 2.79
CA LEU A 22 -34.01 0.56 2.46
C LEU A 22 -33.39 0.00 3.75
N ALA A 23 -33.87 -1.16 4.18
CA ALA A 23 -33.36 -1.89 5.33
C ALA A 23 -32.64 -3.16 4.87
N PRO A 24 -31.37 -3.37 5.27
CA PRO A 24 -30.66 -4.61 5.00
C PRO A 24 -31.43 -5.80 5.57
N HIS A 25 -31.83 -5.75 6.84
CA HIS A 25 -32.58 -6.83 7.47
C HIS A 25 -33.85 -6.33 8.17
N ALA A 26 -34.72 -7.28 8.52
CA ALA A 26 -35.97 -7.01 9.22
C ALA A 26 -35.68 -6.63 10.68
N ASP A 27 -35.80 -5.33 10.98
CA ASP A 27 -35.60 -4.61 12.24
C ASP A 27 -34.91 -3.26 11.98
N ASP A 28 -33.91 -3.23 11.09
CA ASP A 28 -33.11 -2.06 10.72
C ASP A 28 -33.99 -0.84 10.36
N GLU A 29 -35.11 -1.05 9.65
CA GLU A 29 -36.05 0.02 9.28
C GLU A 29 -36.67 0.72 10.50
N VAL A 30 -36.86 -0.03 11.59
CA VAL A 30 -37.46 0.49 12.83
C VAL A 30 -36.38 0.97 13.79
N LEU A 31 -35.26 0.25 13.91
CA LEU A 31 -34.16 0.61 14.79
C LEU A 31 -33.59 1.99 14.41
N GLY A 32 -33.32 2.20 13.12
CA GLY A 32 -32.74 3.46 12.64
C GLY A 32 -33.75 4.55 12.33
N CYS A 33 -34.98 4.20 11.92
CA CYS A 33 -35.94 5.16 11.36
C CYS A 33 -37.33 5.13 11.99
N GLY A 34 -37.58 4.38 13.07
CA GLY A 34 -38.92 4.23 13.62
C GLY A 34 -39.59 5.55 14.04
N GLY A 35 -38.80 6.51 14.54
CA GLY A 35 -39.30 7.85 14.88
C GLY A 35 -39.59 8.69 13.64
N ALA A 36 -38.68 8.67 12.65
CA ALA A 36 -38.90 9.30 11.35
C ALA A 36 -40.14 8.76 10.63
N LEU A 37 -40.32 7.44 10.59
CA LEU A 37 -41.48 6.77 10.00
C LEU A 37 -42.78 7.23 10.68
N ALA A 38 -42.83 7.27 12.01
CA ALA A 38 -43.99 7.77 12.76
C ALA A 38 -44.27 9.26 12.43
N SER A 39 -43.22 10.08 12.36
CA SER A 39 -43.34 11.49 11.96
C SER A 39 -43.91 11.66 10.54
N PHE A 40 -43.45 10.84 9.58
CA PHE A 40 -43.95 10.85 8.20
C PHE A 40 -45.41 10.39 8.10
N VAL A 41 -45.81 9.36 8.85
CA VAL A 41 -47.20 8.90 8.94
C VAL A 41 -48.11 10.02 9.45
N ALA A 42 -47.70 10.71 10.52
CA ALA A 42 -48.48 11.82 11.08
C ALA A 42 -48.62 13.01 10.11
N GLN A 43 -47.68 13.16 9.17
CA GLN A 43 -47.71 14.18 8.11
C GLN A 43 -48.46 13.72 6.85
N GLY A 44 -48.94 12.47 6.79
CA GLY A 44 -49.60 11.92 5.61
C GLY A 44 -48.67 11.75 4.40
N ARG A 45 -47.37 11.59 4.62
CA ARG A 45 -46.39 11.41 3.54
C ARG A 45 -46.47 10.01 2.94
N PRO A 46 -46.28 9.84 1.62
CA PRO A 46 -46.04 8.53 1.02
C PRO A 46 -44.78 7.89 1.57
N ILE A 47 -44.88 6.64 2.04
CA ILE A 47 -43.78 5.88 2.62
C ILE A 47 -43.70 4.52 1.93
N HIS A 48 -42.52 4.19 1.44
CA HIS A 48 -42.21 2.91 0.83
C HIS A 48 -41.04 2.26 1.58
N VAL A 49 -41.26 1.09 2.18
CA VAL A 49 -40.24 0.38 2.95
C VAL A 49 -39.92 -0.94 2.27
N VAL A 50 -38.63 -1.20 2.05
CA VAL A 50 -38.11 -2.45 1.54
C VAL A 50 -37.11 -3.05 2.53
N VAL A 51 -37.30 -4.32 2.84
CA VAL A 51 -36.31 -5.15 3.53
C VAL A 51 -35.62 -6.04 2.49
N VAL A 52 -34.30 -5.93 2.38
CA VAL A 52 -33.53 -6.48 1.25
C VAL A 52 -33.15 -7.94 1.50
N CYS A 53 -32.45 -8.22 2.60
CA CYS A 53 -32.04 -9.56 3.00
C CYS A 53 -33.13 -10.19 3.86
N ALA A 54 -34.07 -10.87 3.19
CA ALA A 54 -35.19 -11.53 3.84
C ALA A 54 -35.07 -13.06 3.87
N GLN A 55 -34.06 -13.66 3.24
CA GLN A 55 -33.90 -15.12 3.17
C GLN A 55 -32.86 -15.64 4.16
N SER A 56 -33.29 -16.61 4.97
CA SER A 56 -32.48 -17.49 5.83
C SER A 56 -33.06 -18.92 5.72
N ASP A 57 -33.25 -19.67 6.80
CA ASP A 57 -34.14 -20.83 6.79
C ASP A 57 -35.62 -20.39 6.78
N GLU A 58 -36.51 -21.24 6.27
CA GLU A 58 -37.91 -20.88 5.98
C GLU A 58 -38.68 -20.40 7.23
N ALA A 59 -38.48 -21.08 8.37
CA ALA A 59 -39.15 -20.76 9.62
C ALA A 59 -38.70 -19.40 10.20
N THR A 60 -37.38 -19.13 10.20
CA THR A 60 -36.82 -17.85 10.64
C THR A 60 -37.25 -16.71 9.71
N THR A 61 -37.24 -16.95 8.40
CA THR A 61 -37.67 -15.99 7.38
C THR A 61 -39.11 -15.53 7.61
N LEU A 62 -40.05 -16.48 7.73
CA LEU A 62 -41.46 -16.18 7.97
C LEU A 62 -41.68 -15.42 9.28
N THR A 63 -40.95 -15.81 10.33
CA THR A 63 -41.00 -15.13 11.64
C THR A 63 -40.55 -13.68 11.52
N ARG A 64 -39.37 -13.44 10.96
CA ARG A 64 -38.80 -12.09 10.81
C ARG A 64 -39.68 -11.17 9.94
N GLN A 65 -40.25 -11.69 8.85
CA GLN A 65 -41.20 -10.93 8.03
C GLN A 65 -42.48 -10.58 8.80
N ALA A 66 -43.01 -11.51 9.61
CA ALA A 66 -44.20 -11.27 10.42
C ALA A 66 -43.95 -10.20 11.50
N GLU A 67 -42.78 -10.22 12.13
CA GLU A 67 -42.35 -9.23 13.12
C GLU A 67 -42.24 -7.83 12.49
N SER A 68 -41.57 -7.71 11.34
CA SER A 68 -41.46 -6.44 10.60
C SER A 68 -42.84 -5.90 10.16
N ARG A 69 -43.74 -6.76 9.66
CA ARG A 69 -45.14 -6.38 9.36
C ARG A 69 -45.92 -5.95 10.61
N ALA A 70 -45.66 -6.56 11.76
CA ALA A 70 -46.29 -6.16 13.01
C ALA A 70 -45.80 -4.79 13.48
N ALA A 71 -44.49 -4.54 13.39
CA ALA A 71 -43.91 -3.23 13.68
C ALA A 71 -44.46 -2.13 12.75
N ALA A 72 -44.62 -2.44 11.46
CA ALA A 72 -45.24 -1.54 10.50
C ALA A 72 -46.67 -1.14 10.88
N ARG A 73 -47.49 -2.11 11.33
CA ARG A 73 -48.84 -1.84 11.86
C ARG A 73 -48.82 -1.01 13.14
N VAL A 74 -47.81 -1.16 13.98
CA VAL A 74 -47.66 -0.36 15.20
C VAL A 74 -47.40 1.10 14.85
N ILE A 75 -46.49 1.38 13.91
CA ILE A 75 -46.13 2.74 13.50
C ILE A 75 -47.20 3.37 12.60
N GLY A 76 -47.86 2.56 11.76
CA GLY A 76 -48.96 3.00 10.88
C GLY A 76 -48.55 3.21 9.42
N TYR A 77 -47.43 2.65 8.96
CA TYR A 77 -47.06 2.64 7.54
C TYR A 77 -47.44 1.30 6.86
N SER A 78 -47.46 1.29 5.53
CA SER A 78 -47.80 0.11 4.73
C SER A 78 -46.86 -1.07 5.00
N ALA A 79 -47.34 -2.30 4.81
CA ALA A 79 -46.51 -3.49 4.99
C ALA A 79 -45.23 -3.43 4.13
N PRO A 80 -44.04 -3.72 4.70
CA PRO A 80 -42.79 -3.72 3.95
C PRO A 80 -42.80 -4.72 2.79
N VAL A 81 -42.12 -4.34 1.71
CA VAL A 81 -41.82 -5.23 0.59
C VAL A 81 -40.51 -5.96 0.90
N PHE A 82 -40.43 -7.24 0.56
CA PHE A 82 -39.25 -8.07 0.78
C PHE A 82 -38.63 -8.43 -0.57
N TRP A 83 -37.33 -8.13 -0.77
CA TRP A 83 -36.63 -8.47 -2.03
C TRP A 83 -35.96 -9.83 -2.02
N GLU A 84 -36.07 -10.57 -0.91
CA GLU A 84 -35.68 -11.98 -0.79
C GLU A 84 -34.23 -12.27 -1.19
N PHE A 85 -33.31 -11.34 -0.94
CA PHE A 85 -31.89 -11.66 -1.02
C PHE A 85 -31.48 -12.50 0.22
N SER A 86 -30.48 -13.36 0.02
CA SER A 86 -29.88 -14.16 1.11
C SER A 86 -28.95 -13.30 1.96
N ASP A 87 -29.03 -13.47 3.29
CA ASP A 87 -28.17 -12.80 4.27
C ASP A 87 -26.68 -13.06 3.97
N GLY A 88 -25.88 -11.99 3.96
CA GLY A 88 -24.46 -12.01 3.63
C GLY A 88 -24.15 -12.24 2.15
N GLN A 89 -25.14 -12.23 1.26
CA GLN A 89 -24.97 -12.48 -0.18
C GLN A 89 -25.58 -11.40 -1.07
N LEU A 90 -25.62 -10.14 -0.62
CA LEU A 90 -26.00 -9.04 -1.50
C LEU A 90 -25.10 -9.02 -2.75
N PRO A 91 -25.69 -8.98 -3.96
CA PRO A 91 -24.95 -9.05 -5.22
C PRO A 91 -24.06 -7.81 -5.42
N HIS A 92 -23.10 -7.91 -6.33
CA HIS A 92 -22.24 -6.79 -6.69
C HIS A 92 -23.05 -5.53 -7.06
N ALA A 93 -22.51 -4.37 -6.69
CA ALA A 93 -23.18 -3.07 -6.74
C ALA A 93 -24.00 -2.76 -8.02
N PRO A 94 -23.58 -3.09 -9.27
CA PRO A 94 -24.32 -2.67 -10.46
C PRO A 94 -25.77 -3.20 -10.53
N GLN A 95 -25.97 -4.48 -10.20
CA GLN A 95 -27.28 -5.13 -10.31
C GLN A 95 -28.26 -4.63 -9.24
N LEU A 96 -27.75 -4.45 -8.01
CA LEU A 96 -28.54 -3.93 -6.90
C LEU A 96 -28.81 -2.43 -7.09
N SER A 97 -27.85 -1.65 -7.59
CA SER A 97 -28.04 -0.23 -7.86
C SER A 97 -29.08 0.05 -8.92
N ASP A 98 -29.12 -0.76 -9.99
CA ASP A 98 -30.15 -0.61 -11.03
C ASP A 98 -31.55 -0.90 -10.47
N LYS A 99 -31.70 -1.98 -9.70
CA LYS A 99 -32.97 -2.32 -9.03
C LYS A 99 -33.42 -1.21 -8.07
N ILE A 100 -32.50 -0.66 -7.27
CA ILE A 100 -32.79 0.45 -6.35
C ILE A 100 -33.21 1.69 -7.14
N ARG A 101 -32.45 2.05 -8.18
CA ARG A 101 -32.76 3.20 -9.03
C ARG A 101 -34.17 3.09 -9.60
N ASP A 102 -34.50 1.96 -10.21
CA ASP A 102 -35.78 1.76 -10.87
C ASP A 102 -36.94 1.81 -9.86
N TRP A 103 -36.75 1.24 -8.67
CA TRP A 103 -37.72 1.32 -7.57
C TRP A 103 -37.91 2.74 -7.02
N LEU A 104 -36.83 3.52 -6.86
CA LEU A 104 -36.92 4.93 -6.44
C LEU A 104 -37.69 5.77 -7.47
N VAL A 105 -37.51 5.49 -8.76
CA VAL A 105 -38.28 6.13 -9.84
C VAL A 105 -39.75 5.74 -9.80
N GLU A 106 -40.05 4.45 -9.65
CA GLU A 106 -41.42 3.92 -9.58
C GLU A 106 -42.21 4.49 -8.39
N THR A 107 -41.55 4.61 -7.24
CA THR A 107 -42.17 5.15 -6.01
C THR A 107 -42.21 6.67 -5.96
N HIS A 108 -41.60 7.35 -6.93
CA HIS A 108 -41.42 8.81 -6.94
C HIS A 108 -40.76 9.35 -5.66
N ALA A 109 -39.90 8.55 -5.02
CA ALA A 109 -39.24 8.95 -3.78
C ALA A 109 -38.24 10.09 -4.05
N ASP A 110 -38.27 11.13 -3.21
CA ASP A 110 -37.33 12.25 -3.24
C ASP A 110 -36.36 12.25 -2.04
N LEU A 111 -36.62 11.40 -1.03
CA LEU A 111 -35.69 11.03 0.02
C LEU A 111 -35.59 9.50 0.14
N VAL A 112 -34.36 8.97 0.12
CA VAL A 112 -34.07 7.57 0.48
C VAL A 112 -33.28 7.49 1.78
N LEU A 113 -33.80 6.73 2.74
CA LEU A 113 -33.11 6.38 3.98
C LEU A 113 -32.46 5.01 3.82
N VAL A 114 -31.18 4.90 4.13
CA VAL A 114 -30.42 3.65 4.08
C VAL A 114 -29.42 3.58 5.24
N THR A 115 -29.02 2.38 5.66
CA THR A 115 -27.92 2.23 6.62
C THR A 115 -26.63 2.89 6.11
N SER A 116 -25.73 3.24 7.03
CA SER A 116 -24.49 3.93 6.66
C SER A 116 -23.45 3.03 5.99
N CYS A 117 -22.57 3.62 5.17
CA CYS A 117 -21.42 2.93 4.60
C CYS A 117 -20.32 2.59 5.63
N TRP A 118 -20.40 3.10 6.86
CA TRP A 118 -19.46 2.82 7.96
C TRP A 118 -19.96 1.75 8.94
N GLU A 119 -21.11 1.13 8.66
CA GLU A 119 -21.65 0.06 9.49
C GLU A 119 -20.71 -1.14 9.58
N MET A 120 -20.72 -1.82 10.72
CA MET A 120 -19.91 -3.02 10.93
C MET A 120 -20.42 -4.22 10.11
N HIS A 121 -21.72 -4.25 9.83
CA HIS A 121 -22.34 -5.34 9.07
C HIS A 121 -22.11 -5.17 7.57
N ARG A 122 -21.68 -6.25 6.91
CA ARG A 122 -21.35 -6.22 5.47
C ARG A 122 -22.53 -5.83 4.58
N ASP A 123 -23.72 -6.31 4.91
CA ASP A 123 -24.91 -6.05 4.10
C ASP A 123 -25.40 -4.61 4.24
N HIS A 124 -25.15 -3.99 5.40
CA HIS A 124 -25.45 -2.57 5.59
C HIS A 124 -24.60 -1.72 4.65
N ARG A 125 -23.29 -2.00 4.60
CA ARG A 125 -22.36 -1.31 3.70
C ARG A 125 -22.69 -1.56 2.23
N ALA A 126 -22.93 -2.82 1.85
CA ALA A 126 -23.23 -3.17 0.47
C ALA A 126 -24.53 -2.51 -0.03
N LEU A 127 -25.56 -2.45 0.81
CA LEU A 127 -26.79 -1.73 0.47
C LEU A 127 -26.54 -0.22 0.36
N ALA A 128 -25.81 0.37 1.31
CA ALA A 128 -25.43 1.78 1.27
C ALA A 128 -24.69 2.15 -0.03
N GLU A 129 -23.68 1.36 -0.41
CA GLU A 129 -22.91 1.54 -1.65
C GLU A 129 -23.81 1.49 -2.90
N ALA A 130 -24.69 0.49 -2.99
CA ALA A 130 -25.62 0.36 -4.11
C ALA A 130 -26.63 1.52 -4.16
N THR A 131 -27.12 2.00 -3.01
CA THR A 131 -28.01 3.17 -2.95
C THR A 131 -27.28 4.46 -3.35
N ILE A 132 -26.02 4.65 -2.93
CA ILE A 132 -25.21 5.80 -3.36
C ILE A 132 -25.08 5.81 -4.89
N ALA A 133 -24.72 4.67 -5.49
CA ALA A 133 -24.61 4.55 -6.94
C ALA A 133 -25.94 4.87 -7.65
N ALA A 134 -27.07 4.37 -7.12
CA ALA A 134 -28.41 4.65 -7.64
C ALA A 134 -28.78 6.14 -7.56
N VAL A 135 -28.55 6.79 -6.41
CA VAL A 135 -28.85 8.22 -6.19
C VAL A 135 -27.99 9.12 -7.07
N VAL A 136 -26.70 8.80 -7.22
CA VAL A 136 -25.80 9.52 -8.13
C VAL A 136 -26.30 9.41 -9.58
N ALA A 137 -26.75 8.23 -10.02
CA ALA A 137 -27.29 8.04 -11.36
C ALA A 137 -28.61 8.81 -11.62
N LEU A 138 -29.35 9.18 -10.57
CA LEU A 138 -30.58 9.97 -10.66
C LEU A 138 -30.34 11.50 -10.73
N ASN A 139 -29.08 11.95 -10.77
CA ASN A 139 -28.67 13.34 -11.01
C ASN A 139 -29.41 14.39 -10.14
N GLY A 140 -29.47 14.17 -8.82
CA GLY A 140 -29.94 15.16 -7.86
C GLY A 140 -31.46 15.20 -7.62
N ARG A 141 -32.22 14.25 -8.18
CA ARG A 141 -33.67 14.12 -7.92
C ARG A 141 -34.01 13.53 -6.55
N VAL A 142 -33.07 12.83 -5.95
CA VAL A 142 -33.26 12.09 -4.69
C VAL A 142 -32.14 12.48 -3.73
N GLN A 143 -32.49 12.81 -2.49
CA GLN A 143 -31.54 12.96 -1.39
C GLN A 143 -31.35 11.62 -0.69
N ILE A 144 -30.16 11.37 -0.16
CA ILE A 144 -29.87 10.20 0.67
C ILE A 144 -29.75 10.62 2.13
N ALA A 145 -30.29 9.81 3.03
CA ALA A 145 -30.10 9.95 4.47
C ALA A 145 -29.55 8.65 5.04
N PHE A 146 -28.31 8.68 5.52
CA PHE A 146 -27.73 7.55 6.23
C PHE A 146 -28.23 7.52 7.67
N TYR A 147 -28.77 6.38 8.11
CA TYR A 147 -29.24 6.17 9.48
C TYR A 147 -28.33 5.23 10.28
N GLU A 148 -28.46 5.33 11.60
CA GLU A 148 -27.67 4.60 12.59
C GLU A 148 -28.35 3.30 13.00
N VAL A 149 -27.59 2.20 13.02
CA VAL A 149 -28.02 0.95 13.67
C VAL A 149 -26.92 0.44 14.60
N GLY A 150 -25.83 -0.06 14.02
CA GLY A 150 -24.73 -0.67 14.75
C GLY A 150 -23.64 0.33 15.13
N LEU A 151 -23.54 1.46 14.42
CA LEU A 151 -22.47 2.43 14.60
C LEU A 151 -22.99 3.89 14.61
N PRO A 152 -22.64 4.71 15.62
CA PRO A 152 -22.98 6.13 15.64
C PRO A 152 -22.22 6.91 14.55
N LEU A 153 -22.94 7.75 13.81
CA LEU A 153 -22.42 8.62 12.75
C LEU A 153 -21.91 9.97 13.29
N PRO A 154 -21.18 10.73 12.46
CA PRO A 154 -21.07 12.18 12.56
C PRO A 154 -22.26 12.83 11.82
N PRO A 155 -23.44 13.01 12.47
CA PRO A 155 -24.63 13.51 11.78
C PRO A 155 -24.49 14.99 11.41
N ASN A 156 -25.12 15.37 10.29
CA ASN A 156 -25.43 16.76 9.99
C ASN A 156 -26.89 17.11 10.31
N THR A 157 -27.71 16.12 10.63
CA THR A 157 -29.14 16.28 10.91
C THR A 157 -29.53 15.46 12.15
N LEU A 158 -30.18 16.09 13.11
CA LEU A 158 -30.85 15.42 14.23
C LEU A 158 -32.36 15.60 14.06
N LEU A 159 -33.12 14.53 14.29
CA LEU A 159 -34.58 14.54 14.27
C LEU A 159 -35.08 14.36 15.70
N ASP A 160 -35.90 15.29 16.19
CA ASP A 160 -36.61 15.14 17.45
C ASP A 160 -37.68 14.07 17.31
N ILE A 161 -37.48 12.95 17.99
CA ILE A 161 -38.42 11.84 18.03
C ILE A 161 -39.08 11.71 19.39
N THR A 162 -38.97 12.72 20.26
CA THR A 162 -39.61 12.75 21.57
C THR A 162 -41.11 12.47 21.50
N PRO A 163 -41.89 13.03 20.54
CA PRO A 163 -43.31 12.70 20.39
C PRO A 163 -43.57 11.25 19.94
N TRP A 164 -42.56 10.59 19.38
CA TRP A 164 -42.66 9.28 18.71
C TRP A 164 -41.90 8.16 19.44
N LYS A 165 -41.29 8.44 20.59
CA LYS A 165 -40.43 7.47 21.28
C LYS A 165 -41.22 6.24 21.75
N GLU A 166 -42.43 6.42 22.29
CA GLU A 166 -43.25 5.30 22.78
C GLU A 166 -43.74 4.40 21.65
N ILE A 167 -44.11 4.97 20.50
CA ILE A 167 -44.54 4.19 19.34
C ILE A 167 -43.36 3.44 18.72
N LYS A 168 -42.18 4.06 18.67
CA LYS A 168 -40.93 3.40 18.26
C LYS A 168 -40.57 2.25 19.20
N ASP A 169 -40.65 2.44 20.51
CA ASP A 169 -40.38 1.39 21.51
C ASP A 169 -41.32 0.19 21.35
N ARG A 170 -42.61 0.44 21.15
CA ARG A 170 -43.59 -0.62 20.87
C ARG A 170 -43.29 -1.36 19.58
N ALA A 171 -42.85 -0.65 18.54
CA ALA A 171 -42.50 -1.25 17.26
C ALA A 171 -41.23 -2.11 17.36
N MET A 172 -40.20 -1.64 18.07
CA MET A 172 -39.00 -2.44 18.35
C MET A 172 -39.34 -3.71 19.13
N SER A 173 -40.33 -3.66 20.04
CA SER A 173 -40.78 -4.82 20.82
C SER A 173 -41.46 -5.92 19.97
N CYS A 174 -41.78 -5.64 18.70
CA CYS A 174 -42.31 -6.66 17.79
C CYS A 174 -41.25 -7.67 17.33
N PHE A 175 -39.95 -7.33 17.37
CA PHE A 175 -38.85 -8.18 16.91
C PHE A 175 -38.38 -9.16 17.99
N GLN A 176 -39.30 -9.95 18.54
CA GLN A 176 -39.05 -10.84 19.68
C GLN A 176 -37.91 -11.82 19.42
N SER A 177 -37.84 -12.37 18.20
CA SER A 177 -36.79 -13.29 17.77
C SER A 177 -35.39 -12.66 17.85
N GLN A 178 -35.26 -11.38 17.48
CA GLN A 178 -33.99 -10.65 17.50
C GLN A 178 -33.65 -10.18 18.91
N LEU A 179 -34.63 -9.68 19.66
CA LEU A 179 -34.46 -9.24 21.04
C LEU A 179 -34.06 -10.38 21.99
N ALA A 180 -34.46 -11.62 21.68
CA ALA A 180 -33.99 -12.80 22.39
C ALA A 180 -32.49 -13.08 22.19
N ARG A 181 -31.90 -12.64 21.08
CA ARG A 181 -30.45 -12.80 20.79
C ARG A 181 -29.63 -11.68 21.42
N GLN A 182 -30.13 -10.45 21.35
CA GLN A 182 -29.48 -9.25 21.89
C GLN A 182 -30.53 -8.16 22.14
N PRO A 183 -30.47 -7.39 23.26
CA PRO A 183 -31.43 -6.35 23.55
C PRO A 183 -31.15 -5.09 22.72
N TYR A 184 -31.34 -5.18 21.40
CA TYR A 184 -31.10 -4.09 20.46
C TYR A 184 -31.96 -2.85 20.78
N ASP A 185 -33.19 -3.06 21.25
CA ASP A 185 -34.08 -2.02 21.72
C ASP A 185 -33.45 -1.15 22.84
N ARG A 186 -32.75 -1.77 23.79
CA ARG A 186 -32.02 -1.07 24.85
C ARG A 186 -30.88 -0.23 24.26
N HIS A 187 -30.14 -0.76 23.30
CA HIS A 187 -29.01 -0.05 22.67
C HIS A 187 -29.50 1.16 21.86
N ILE A 188 -30.55 0.98 21.06
CA ILE A 188 -31.14 2.06 20.26
C ILE A 188 -31.75 3.14 21.16
N ARG A 189 -32.46 2.78 22.24
CA ARG A 189 -32.93 3.77 23.23
C ARG A 189 -31.78 4.59 23.82
N ALA A 190 -30.69 3.93 24.20
CA ALA A 190 -29.53 4.61 24.75
C ALA A 190 -28.88 5.55 23.71
N LEU A 191 -28.79 5.14 22.45
CA LEU A 191 -28.31 5.97 21.35
C LEU A 191 -29.21 7.18 21.11
N ASN A 192 -30.53 6.98 21.04
CA ASN A 192 -31.48 8.08 20.84
C ASN A 192 -31.46 9.09 22.00
N CYS A 193 -31.24 8.62 23.23
CA CYS A 193 -31.03 9.48 24.39
C CYS A 193 -29.68 10.22 24.31
N TYR A 194 -28.59 9.53 23.95
CA TYR A 194 -27.28 10.17 23.78
C TYR A 194 -27.30 11.32 22.76
N ARG A 195 -28.09 11.19 21.69
CA ARG A 195 -28.24 12.24 20.67
C ARG A 195 -28.90 13.53 21.17
N THR A 196 -29.48 13.55 22.37
CA THR A 196 -30.04 14.77 22.97
C THR A 196 -29.04 15.61 23.75
N TYR A 197 -27.80 15.14 23.90
CA TYR A 197 -26.78 15.78 24.73
C TYR A 197 -26.54 17.27 24.39
N SER A 198 -26.60 17.64 23.10
CA SER A 198 -26.45 19.02 22.63
C SER A 198 -27.77 19.77 22.42
N LEU A 199 -28.92 19.14 22.67
CA LEU A 199 -30.25 19.67 22.39
C LEU A 199 -30.90 20.31 23.63
N PRO A 200 -31.98 21.10 23.47
CA PRO A 200 -32.73 21.62 24.60
C PRO A 200 -33.31 20.51 25.49
N PRO A 201 -33.47 20.72 26.82
CA PRO A 201 -33.97 19.70 27.75
C PRO A 201 -35.36 19.12 27.44
N ALA A 202 -36.14 19.81 26.61
CA ALA A 202 -37.45 19.33 26.15
C ALA A 202 -37.33 18.15 25.17
N VAL A 203 -36.20 18.01 24.46
CA VAL A 203 -35.94 16.91 23.54
C VAL A 203 -35.35 15.74 24.33
N GLN A 204 -36.12 14.66 24.46
CA GLN A 204 -35.78 13.49 25.28
C GLN A 204 -35.28 12.31 24.46
N ALA A 205 -35.53 12.31 23.14
CA ALA A 205 -34.99 11.32 22.22
C ALA A 205 -34.77 11.94 20.83
N ALA A 206 -33.65 11.63 20.19
CA ALA A 206 -33.36 12.07 18.83
C ALA A 206 -32.79 10.95 17.95
N GLU A 207 -33.23 10.88 16.70
CA GLU A 207 -32.58 10.09 15.65
C GLU A 207 -31.55 10.95 14.92
N ALA A 208 -30.47 10.35 14.44
CA ALA A 208 -29.37 11.07 13.82
C ALA A 208 -29.15 10.56 12.39
N TYR A 209 -28.93 11.51 11.48
CA TYR A 209 -28.77 11.24 10.07
C TYR A 209 -27.60 12.04 9.48
N LEU A 210 -26.95 11.43 8.49
CA LEU A 210 -26.13 12.16 7.52
C LEU A 210 -26.93 12.29 6.23
N VAL A 211 -27.53 13.46 6.01
CA VAL A 211 -28.33 13.77 4.83
C VAL A 211 -27.46 14.43 3.79
N LEU A 212 -27.41 13.89 2.58
CA LEU A 212 -26.60 14.39 1.49
C LEU A 212 -27.39 14.46 0.19
N THR A 213 -27.06 15.46 -0.62
CA THR A 213 -27.46 15.55 -2.03
C THR A 213 -26.57 14.66 -2.90
N ALA A 214 -27.03 14.35 -4.12
CA ALA A 214 -26.21 13.65 -5.11
C ALA A 214 -24.90 14.40 -5.42
N GLN A 215 -24.92 15.74 -5.40
CA GLN A 215 -23.73 16.56 -5.59
C GLN A 215 -22.73 16.38 -4.44
N GLU A 216 -23.19 16.47 -3.18
CA GLU A 216 -22.32 16.28 -2.01
C GLU A 216 -21.75 14.86 -1.94
N LEU A 217 -22.48 13.84 -2.40
CA LEU A 217 -21.95 12.48 -2.53
C LEU A 217 -20.77 12.40 -3.52
N LEU A 218 -20.88 13.08 -4.65
CA LEU A 218 -19.83 13.15 -5.67
C LEU A 218 -18.59 13.92 -5.19
N GLU A 219 -18.81 15.02 -4.46
CA GLU A 219 -17.77 15.87 -3.88
C GLU A 219 -17.01 15.16 -2.76
N ARG A 220 -17.74 14.49 -1.84
CA ARG A 220 -17.15 13.75 -0.71
C ARG A 220 -16.53 12.42 -1.12
N GLY A 221 -16.77 11.94 -2.33
CA GLY A 221 -16.21 10.68 -2.82
C GLY A 221 -16.72 9.43 -2.08
N LEU A 222 -17.84 9.52 -1.34
CA LEU A 222 -18.39 8.39 -0.55
C LEU A 222 -18.84 7.21 -1.42
N ASN A 223 -18.99 7.40 -2.73
CA ASN A 223 -19.18 6.32 -3.72
C ASN A 223 -17.90 5.52 -3.99
N ARG A 224 -16.78 5.81 -3.31
CA ARG A 224 -15.45 5.28 -3.68
C ARG A 224 -14.64 4.72 -2.52
N ASP A 225 -15.07 4.84 -1.26
CA ASP A 225 -14.25 4.41 -0.12
C ASP A 225 -15.03 3.99 1.14
N PRO A 226 -15.49 2.73 1.22
CA PRO A 226 -15.69 2.05 2.51
C PRO A 226 -14.77 0.83 2.72
N GLN A 227 -13.83 0.59 1.81
CA GLN A 227 -13.18 -0.72 1.66
C GLN A 227 -12.19 -1.06 2.77
N ILE A 228 -11.57 -0.09 3.44
CA ILE A 228 -10.57 -0.37 4.49
C ILE A 228 -11.20 -1.04 5.72
N LEU A 229 -12.33 -0.51 6.20
CA LEU A 229 -13.08 -1.13 7.30
C LEU A 229 -13.75 -2.43 6.82
N SER A 230 -14.24 -2.46 5.56
CA SER A 230 -14.87 -3.63 4.97
C SER A 230 -13.92 -4.80 4.81
N GLN A 231 -12.67 -4.58 4.38
CA GLN A 231 -11.64 -5.62 4.21
C GLN A 231 -11.15 -6.14 5.55
N ALA A 232 -10.84 -5.28 6.52
CA ALA A 232 -10.41 -5.71 7.84
C ALA A 232 -11.49 -6.57 8.54
N LEU A 233 -12.76 -6.17 8.44
CA LEU A 233 -13.87 -6.95 8.98
C LEU A 233 -14.22 -8.18 8.15
N HIS A 234 -14.03 -8.15 6.82
CA HIS A 234 -14.19 -9.33 5.96
C HIS A 234 -13.12 -10.38 6.26
N GLN A 235 -11.87 -9.96 6.47
CA GLN A 235 -10.79 -10.83 6.94
C GLN A 235 -11.13 -11.41 8.32
N ALA A 236 -11.58 -10.60 9.27
CA ALA A 236 -11.99 -11.07 10.60
C ALA A 236 -13.18 -12.05 10.53
N ALA A 237 -14.18 -11.80 9.66
CA ALA A 237 -15.32 -12.69 9.46
C ALA A 237 -14.91 -14.02 8.80
N GLN A 238 -14.00 -13.99 7.82
CA GLN A 238 -13.42 -15.19 7.22
C GLN A 238 -12.58 -15.98 8.24
N GLU A 239 -11.82 -15.31 9.09
CA GLU A 239 -11.08 -15.93 10.20
C GLU A 239 -12.03 -16.58 11.21
N GLN A 240 -13.10 -15.89 11.60
CA GLN A 240 -14.09 -16.43 12.52
C GLN A 240 -14.85 -17.63 11.93
N ALA A 241 -15.13 -17.63 10.63
CA ALA A 241 -15.72 -18.78 9.93
C ALA A 241 -14.74 -19.97 9.83
N ARG A 242 -13.43 -19.74 9.86
CA ARG A 242 -12.37 -20.78 9.84
C ARG A 242 -12.05 -21.34 11.23
N GLN A 243 -12.34 -20.60 12.31
CA GLN A 243 -12.02 -21.01 13.68
C GLN A 243 -12.55 -22.40 14.08
N PRO A 244 -13.79 -22.83 13.73
CA PRO A 244 -14.28 -24.15 14.12
C PRO A 244 -13.46 -25.29 13.49
N GLN A 245 -13.08 -25.15 12.22
CA GLN A 245 -12.31 -26.15 11.51
C GLN A 245 -10.85 -26.19 11.99
N ALA A 246 -10.23 -25.03 12.20
CA ALA A 246 -8.86 -24.95 12.72
C ALA A 246 -8.73 -25.54 14.14
N LEU A 247 -9.79 -25.44 14.96
CA LEU A 247 -9.85 -26.03 16.29
C LEU A 247 -9.95 -27.57 16.23
N VAL A 248 -10.75 -28.09 15.30
CA VAL A 248 -10.84 -29.54 15.02
C VAL A 248 -9.51 -30.06 14.48
N ASP A 249 -8.91 -29.39 13.50
CA ASP A 249 -7.63 -29.78 12.91
C ASP A 249 -6.48 -29.73 13.94
N CYS A 250 -6.46 -28.74 14.84
CA CYS A 250 -5.49 -28.67 15.94
C CYS A 250 -5.71 -29.80 16.96
N GLN A 251 -6.96 -30.14 17.28
CA GLN A 251 -7.27 -31.24 18.20
C GLN A 251 -6.83 -32.59 17.61
N ASP A 252 -7.06 -32.80 16.31
CA ASP A 252 -6.65 -34.01 15.60
C ASP A 252 -5.12 -34.09 15.46
N CYS A 253 -4.45 -32.97 15.18
CA CYS A 253 -2.99 -32.93 15.11
C CYS A 253 -2.34 -33.15 16.48
N LEU A 254 -2.91 -32.59 17.55
CA LEU A 254 -2.48 -32.83 18.93
C LEU A 254 -2.66 -34.29 19.33
N ALA A 255 -3.81 -34.90 19.00
CA ALA A 255 -4.07 -36.32 19.24
C ALA A 255 -3.08 -37.22 18.48
N ALA A 256 -2.77 -36.87 17.22
CA ALA A 256 -1.78 -37.58 16.40
C ALA A 256 -0.35 -37.45 16.97
N MET A 257 0.04 -36.27 17.46
CA MET A 257 1.35 -36.06 18.09
C MET A 257 1.49 -36.80 19.43
N LEU A 258 0.46 -36.80 20.27
CA LEU A 258 0.50 -37.49 21.58
C LEU A 258 0.51 -39.02 21.47
N ASN A 259 -0.04 -39.56 20.38
CA ASN A 259 -0.03 -40.98 20.07
C ASN A 259 1.16 -41.42 19.20
N SER A 260 1.98 -40.46 18.73
CA SER A 260 3.19 -40.74 17.96
C SER A 260 4.32 -41.28 18.85
N THR A 261 4.89 -42.43 18.47
CA THR A 261 6.02 -43.08 19.14
C THR A 261 7.30 -42.25 19.08
N SER A 262 7.51 -41.48 18.00
CA SER A 262 8.67 -40.62 17.81
C SER A 262 8.62 -39.36 18.68
N TRP A 263 7.43 -38.82 18.97
CA TRP A 263 7.27 -37.70 19.91
C TRP A 263 7.57 -38.13 21.36
N ARG A 264 7.07 -39.30 21.77
CA ARG A 264 7.33 -39.87 23.11
C ARG A 264 8.81 -40.14 23.38
N LEU A 265 9.57 -40.52 22.35
CA LEU A 265 11.02 -40.78 22.46
C LEU A 265 11.87 -39.50 22.42
N THR A 266 11.44 -38.48 21.66
CA THR A 266 12.27 -37.27 21.43
C THR A 266 11.96 -36.10 22.37
N ALA A 267 10.80 -36.09 23.04
CA ALA A 267 10.44 -35.04 23.99
C ALA A 267 11.45 -34.87 25.16
N PRO A 268 11.97 -35.94 25.81
CA PRO A 268 12.98 -35.79 26.87
C PRO A 268 14.32 -35.24 26.35
N LEU A 269 14.71 -35.63 25.13
CA LEU A 269 15.96 -35.21 24.50
C LEU A 269 15.95 -33.74 24.08
N ARG A 270 14.79 -33.21 23.67
CA ARG A 270 14.62 -31.79 23.33
C ARG A 270 14.69 -30.90 24.58
N TRP A 271 14.15 -31.37 25.71
CA TRP A 271 14.29 -30.69 26.99
C TRP A 271 15.76 -30.59 27.43
N MET A 272 16.54 -31.67 27.27
CA MET A 272 17.99 -31.64 27.52
C MET A 272 18.74 -30.70 26.56
N GLY A 273 18.32 -30.59 25.30
CA GLY A 273 18.91 -29.68 24.32
C GLY A 273 18.70 -28.19 24.62
N HIS A 274 17.63 -27.84 25.35
CA HIS A 274 17.39 -26.47 25.80
C HIS A 274 18.31 -26.08 26.96
N LEU A 275 18.57 -26.99 27.91
CA LEU A 275 19.50 -26.76 29.03
C LEU A 275 20.94 -26.49 28.57
N LEU A 276 21.40 -27.18 27.53
CA LEU A 276 22.77 -27.03 27.00
C LEU A 276 23.00 -25.74 26.20
N LYS A 277 21.94 -25.11 25.68
CA LYS A 277 22.04 -23.85 24.90
C LYS A 277 22.26 -22.62 25.78
N ASP A 278 21.76 -22.64 27.00
CA ASP A 278 21.88 -21.48 27.92
C ASP A 278 23.28 -21.38 28.55
N ASP A 279 23.95 -22.51 28.78
CA ASP A 279 25.33 -22.53 29.30
C ASP A 279 26.36 -22.04 28.28
N TRP A 280 26.17 -22.34 26.98
CA TRP A 280 27.08 -21.89 25.92
C TRP A 280 27.08 -20.35 25.78
N ARG A 281 25.92 -19.71 25.95
CA ARG A 281 25.79 -18.25 25.90
C ARG A 281 26.53 -17.56 27.05
N ARG A 282 26.56 -18.16 28.25
CA ARG A 282 27.31 -17.66 29.41
C ARG A 282 28.83 -17.76 29.21
N VAL A 283 29.32 -18.89 28.69
CA VAL A 283 30.76 -19.09 28.41
C VAL A 283 31.26 -18.10 27.34
N ARG A 284 30.45 -17.82 26.31
CA ARG A 284 30.81 -16.87 25.24
C ARG A 284 30.94 -15.42 25.73
N ASN A 285 30.13 -15.00 26.70
CA ASN A 285 30.19 -13.65 27.25
C ASN A 285 31.38 -13.45 28.21
N ILE A 286 31.80 -14.50 28.92
CA ILE A 286 33.00 -14.47 29.77
C ILE A 286 34.28 -14.34 28.93
N LEU A 287 34.32 -14.95 27.75
CA LEU A 287 35.46 -14.87 26.82
C LEU A 287 35.59 -13.50 26.13
N LYS A 288 34.48 -12.78 25.89
CA LYS A 288 34.50 -11.43 25.29
C LYS A 288 34.99 -10.35 26.28
N ASN A 289 34.68 -10.48 27.57
CA ASN A 289 35.06 -9.50 28.58
C ASN A 289 36.55 -9.57 29.02
N ARG A 290 37.29 -10.63 28.63
CA ARG A 290 38.73 -10.74 28.91
C ARG A 290 39.65 -10.10 27.85
N LEU A 291 39.11 -9.70 26.69
CA LEU A 291 39.90 -9.09 25.61
C LEU A 291 39.82 -7.55 25.58
N ALA A 292 39.07 -6.93 26.49
CA ALA A 292 38.92 -5.47 26.60
C ALA A 292 39.64 -4.94 27.86
N PHE A 293 40.95 -5.15 27.97
CA PHE A 293 41.81 -4.45 28.94
C PHE A 293 43.21 -4.25 28.36
N GLN A 294 43.33 -3.33 27.40
CA GLN A 294 44.57 -2.59 27.15
C GLN A 294 44.18 -1.12 26.94
N GLN A 295 44.65 -0.27 27.85
CA GLN A 295 44.37 1.17 27.89
C GLN A 295 45.00 1.91 26.69
N PRO A 296 44.41 3.01 26.19
CA PRO A 296 45.12 3.96 25.34
C PRO A 296 45.89 4.99 26.19
N LEU A 297 47.15 5.24 25.80
CA LEU A 297 47.99 6.34 26.28
C LEU A 297 47.46 7.71 25.82
N PRO A 298 47.67 8.82 26.56
CA PRO A 298 47.15 10.13 26.19
C PRO A 298 48.11 10.90 25.26
N GLY A 299 47.55 11.58 24.24
CA GLY A 299 48.23 12.54 23.35
C GLY A 299 47.33 13.75 23.08
N PRO A 300 47.90 14.95 22.81
CA PRO A 300 47.46 16.19 23.44
C PRO A 300 46.36 16.98 22.71
N SER A 301 45.81 17.93 23.47
CA SER A 301 44.69 18.83 23.29
C SER A 301 44.69 19.75 22.06
N ASN A 302 43.47 19.98 21.55
CA ASN A 302 43.04 21.07 20.67
C ASN A 302 43.61 22.44 21.06
N SER A 303 44.09 23.20 20.08
CA SER A 303 43.73 24.63 19.85
C SER A 303 44.50 25.18 18.65
N GLN A 304 43.88 26.17 17.97
CA GLN A 304 44.38 26.98 16.84
C GLN A 304 43.95 26.53 15.43
N CYS A 305 42.80 27.04 14.98
CA CYS A 305 42.67 27.97 13.83
C CYS A 305 41.21 27.98 13.35
N ILE A 306 40.39 28.77 14.06
CA ILE A 306 39.23 29.43 13.47
C ILE A 306 39.72 30.80 13.04
N GLU A 307 39.79 31.05 11.73
CA GLU A 307 39.48 32.31 11.05
C GLU A 307 40.19 32.36 9.68
N GLN A 308 39.37 32.32 8.62
CA GLN A 308 39.42 33.15 7.40
C GLN A 308 38.67 32.42 6.27
N ARG A 309 37.34 32.61 6.22
CA ARG A 309 36.54 32.29 5.03
C ARG A 309 36.46 33.54 4.17
N GLN A 310 37.29 33.59 3.12
CA GLN A 310 37.01 34.39 1.94
C GLN A 310 36.47 33.48 0.83
N THR A 311 35.41 33.98 0.21
CA THR A 311 34.72 33.47 -0.97
C THR A 311 35.67 33.20 -2.14
N VAL A 312 35.74 31.96 -2.62
CA VAL A 312 36.25 31.65 -3.97
C VAL A 312 35.34 30.62 -4.62
N GLY A 313 34.90 30.96 -5.83
CA GLY A 313 33.92 30.24 -6.61
C GLY A 313 34.41 28.94 -7.25
N ASN A 314 33.44 28.32 -7.91
CA ASN A 314 33.52 27.13 -8.76
C ASN A 314 34.76 27.08 -9.68
N ASN A 315 35.23 25.84 -9.92
CA ASN A 315 36.27 25.40 -10.88
C ASN A 315 37.69 25.27 -10.32
N ASP A 316 38.00 24.11 -9.72
CA ASP A 316 39.16 23.25 -10.07
C ASP A 316 39.36 22.20 -8.96
N VAL A 317 38.83 20.99 -9.16
CA VAL A 317 39.29 19.82 -8.39
C VAL A 317 40.41 19.16 -9.18
N ARG A 318 41.59 19.78 -9.14
CA ARG A 318 42.85 19.11 -9.49
C ARG A 318 43.41 18.43 -8.24
N SER A 319 43.67 17.13 -8.40
CA SER A 319 44.58 16.28 -7.62
C SER A 319 44.34 16.10 -6.13
N VAL A 320 43.73 14.97 -5.75
CA VAL A 320 44.25 14.11 -4.67
C VAL A 320 44.04 12.63 -5.03
N VAL A 321 44.85 12.12 -5.95
CA VAL A 321 45.31 10.72 -5.92
C VAL A 321 46.82 10.81 -6.07
N ARG A 322 47.55 10.35 -5.05
CA ARG A 322 49.02 10.33 -5.04
C ARG A 322 49.51 9.57 -6.27
N ALA A 323 50.32 10.21 -7.13
CA ALA A 323 51.03 9.48 -8.18
C ALA A 323 52.00 8.49 -7.53
N PRO A 324 51.88 7.17 -7.77
CA PRO A 324 52.86 6.21 -7.26
C PRO A 324 54.17 6.34 -8.04
N ALA A 325 55.28 5.92 -7.42
CA ALA A 325 56.58 5.83 -8.08
C ALA A 325 56.51 4.90 -9.31
N GLU A 326 57.19 5.29 -10.39
CA GLU A 326 57.25 4.51 -11.64
C GLU A 326 57.75 3.08 -11.36
N GLY A 327 56.94 2.08 -11.69
CA GLY A 327 57.35 0.67 -11.78
C GLY A 327 56.62 -0.36 -10.90
N GLU A 328 55.85 0.04 -9.88
CA GLU A 328 55.21 -0.94 -8.96
C GLU A 328 53.72 -1.23 -9.24
N GLU A 329 53.01 -0.37 -9.97
CA GLU A 329 51.57 -0.53 -10.20
C GLU A 329 51.24 -0.96 -11.63
N ARG A 330 50.47 -2.06 -11.77
CA ARG A 330 50.11 -2.66 -13.06
C ARG A 330 49.09 -1.84 -13.86
N TRP A 331 48.35 -0.92 -13.21
CA TRP A 331 47.30 -0.13 -13.82
C TRP A 331 47.25 1.29 -13.27
N ARG A 332 46.87 2.26 -14.11
CA ARG A 332 46.53 3.62 -13.70
C ARG A 332 45.02 3.73 -13.50
N VAL A 333 44.57 4.11 -12.31
CA VAL A 333 43.15 4.36 -11.99
C VAL A 333 42.88 5.86 -12.00
N GLU A 334 41.81 6.29 -12.68
CA GLU A 334 41.40 7.69 -12.72
C GLU A 334 39.87 7.84 -12.70
N ILE A 335 39.40 9.01 -12.26
CA ILE A 335 38.01 9.43 -12.47
C ILE A 335 37.88 9.79 -13.96
N LEU A 336 36.93 9.17 -14.64
CA LEU A 336 36.65 9.44 -16.05
C LEU A 336 35.65 10.58 -16.15
N PRO A 337 36.04 11.76 -16.68
CA PRO A 337 35.11 12.87 -16.84
C PRO A 337 34.05 12.55 -17.92
N GLU A 338 32.89 13.21 -17.82
CA GLU A 338 31.76 13.02 -18.75
C GLU A 338 32.17 13.20 -20.23
N SER A 339 33.04 14.18 -20.51
CA SER A 339 33.58 14.46 -21.85
C SER A 339 34.36 13.29 -22.47
N ARG A 340 34.91 12.40 -21.62
CA ARG A 340 35.66 11.19 -22.03
C ARG A 340 34.86 9.91 -21.86
N SER A 341 33.56 9.99 -21.52
CA SER A 341 32.70 8.82 -21.32
C SER A 341 32.64 7.87 -22.52
N ALA A 342 32.84 8.38 -23.75
CA ALA A 342 32.85 7.56 -24.96
C ALA A 342 33.97 6.49 -24.98
N GLU A 343 35.07 6.71 -24.23
CA GLU A 343 36.21 5.79 -24.18
C GLU A 343 35.89 4.44 -23.52
N MET A 344 34.76 4.32 -22.82
CA MET A 344 34.33 3.04 -22.23
C MET A 344 33.73 2.07 -23.28
N ALA A 345 33.28 2.57 -24.43
CA ALA A 345 32.53 1.77 -25.41
C ALA A 345 33.28 0.51 -25.90
N PRO A 346 34.60 0.55 -26.18
CA PRO A 346 35.34 -0.66 -26.54
C PRO A 346 35.38 -1.71 -25.43
N LEU A 347 35.52 -1.29 -24.16
CA LEU A 347 35.49 -2.22 -23.03
C LEU A 347 34.08 -2.82 -22.87
N TYR A 348 33.05 -1.98 -22.99
CA TYR A 348 31.65 -2.42 -22.94
C TYR A 348 31.36 -3.51 -23.97
N GLN A 349 31.80 -3.32 -25.23
CA GLN A 349 31.62 -4.30 -26.28
C GLN A 349 32.36 -5.61 -26.00
N ARG A 350 33.61 -5.55 -25.48
CA ARG A 350 34.35 -6.77 -25.11
C ARG A 350 33.71 -7.54 -23.95
N VAL A 351 33.09 -6.84 -23.00
CA VAL A 351 32.53 -7.44 -21.79
C VAL A 351 31.10 -7.96 -22.00
N PHE A 352 30.25 -7.20 -22.70
CA PHE A 352 28.84 -7.51 -22.89
C PHE A 352 28.49 -8.01 -24.30
N GLY A 353 29.44 -8.00 -25.24
CA GLY A 353 29.26 -8.51 -26.59
C GLY A 353 28.37 -7.65 -27.50
N LYS A 354 27.97 -6.44 -27.05
CA LYS A 354 27.11 -5.52 -27.80
C LYS A 354 27.65 -4.08 -27.75
N PRO A 355 27.41 -3.24 -28.78
CA PRO A 355 27.86 -1.86 -28.77
C PRO A 355 27.12 -1.04 -27.70
N LEU A 356 27.79 -0.01 -27.16
CA LEU A 356 27.19 0.96 -26.27
C LEU A 356 26.64 2.13 -27.09
N SER A 357 25.32 2.29 -27.12
CA SER A 357 24.66 3.41 -27.80
C SER A 357 25.13 4.76 -27.20
N PRO A 358 25.52 5.75 -28.04
CA PRO A 358 25.87 7.09 -27.58
C PRO A 358 24.75 7.77 -26.78
N ASP A 359 23.51 7.62 -27.25
CA ASP A 359 22.33 8.23 -26.60
C ASP A 359 22.08 7.57 -25.25
N PHE A 360 22.14 6.23 -25.19
CA PHE A 360 21.99 5.50 -23.93
C PHE A 360 23.08 5.88 -22.92
N ARG A 361 24.32 6.05 -23.37
CA ARG A 361 25.44 6.51 -22.53
C ARG A 361 25.21 7.93 -22.01
N ALA A 362 24.79 8.86 -22.87
CA ALA A 362 24.53 10.25 -22.51
C ALA A 362 23.35 10.37 -21.53
N TRP A 363 22.28 9.60 -21.75
CA TRP A 363 21.17 9.47 -20.81
C TRP A 363 21.68 8.98 -19.45
N LYS A 364 22.50 7.91 -19.44
CA LYS A 364 22.96 7.24 -18.22
C LYS A 364 23.94 8.06 -17.39
N TYR A 365 25.01 8.58 -17.99
CA TYR A 365 26.12 9.22 -17.26
C TYR A 365 26.17 10.74 -17.41
N GLY A 366 25.35 11.32 -18.28
CA GLY A 366 25.41 12.74 -18.60
C GLY A 366 24.83 13.66 -17.53
N GLN A 367 25.06 14.97 -17.69
CA GLN A 367 24.52 16.04 -16.83
C GLN A 367 24.89 15.85 -15.35
N GLY A 368 26.10 15.35 -15.07
CA GLY A 368 26.56 15.11 -13.70
C GLY A 368 25.90 13.93 -12.96
N ARG A 369 25.03 13.16 -13.63
CA ARG A 369 24.38 11.97 -13.05
C ARG A 369 25.34 10.81 -12.85
N GLY A 370 26.42 10.77 -13.64
CA GLY A 370 27.40 9.71 -13.66
C GLY A 370 28.66 10.00 -12.86
N ARG A 371 29.10 9.03 -12.07
CA ARG A 371 30.45 8.97 -11.49
C ARG A 371 31.14 7.71 -11.99
N VAL A 372 32.17 7.89 -12.81
CA VAL A 372 32.84 6.79 -13.48
C VAL A 372 34.30 6.76 -13.10
N PHE A 373 34.79 5.57 -12.80
CA PHE A 373 36.22 5.28 -12.67
C PHE A 373 36.64 4.40 -13.83
N ALA A 374 37.86 4.61 -14.32
CA ALA A 374 38.49 3.78 -15.34
C ALA A 374 39.89 3.33 -14.88
N ALA A 375 40.23 2.08 -15.16
CA ALA A 375 41.59 1.58 -15.05
C ALA A 375 42.20 1.36 -16.44
N TRP A 376 43.43 1.82 -16.60
CA TRP A 376 44.20 1.76 -17.83
C TRP A 376 45.45 0.91 -17.63
N ASN A 377 45.78 0.06 -18.59
CA ASN A 377 47.10 -0.57 -18.64
C ASN A 377 48.14 0.43 -19.20
N TRP A 378 49.42 0.07 -19.14
CA TRP A 378 50.52 0.91 -19.63
C TRP A 378 50.54 1.10 -21.16
N GLU A 379 49.76 0.32 -21.90
CA GLU A 379 49.55 0.48 -23.35
C GLU A 379 48.43 1.48 -23.68
N GLY A 380 47.80 2.10 -22.66
CA GLY A 380 46.71 3.05 -22.84
C GLY A 380 45.35 2.39 -23.14
N LYS A 381 45.22 1.08 -22.93
CA LYS A 381 43.95 0.35 -23.07
C LYS A 381 43.17 0.38 -21.76
N MET A 382 41.89 0.76 -21.83
CA MET A 382 40.97 0.63 -20.69
C MET A 382 40.69 -0.86 -20.40
N VAL A 383 41.00 -1.30 -19.18
CA VAL A 383 40.88 -2.68 -18.74
C VAL A 383 39.82 -2.89 -17.66
N ALA A 384 39.40 -1.83 -16.97
CA ALA A 384 38.26 -1.89 -16.07
C ALA A 384 37.50 -0.58 -16.02
N HIS A 385 36.22 -0.67 -15.69
CA HIS A 385 35.31 0.45 -15.50
C HIS A 385 34.43 0.17 -14.29
N TYR A 386 34.22 1.19 -13.46
CA TYR A 386 33.34 1.12 -12.30
C TYR A 386 32.39 2.31 -12.36
N GLY A 387 31.12 2.04 -12.68
CA GLY A 387 30.10 3.05 -12.85
C GLY A 387 29.27 3.23 -11.59
N GLY A 388 28.97 4.48 -11.26
CA GLY A 388 28.03 4.86 -10.24
C GLY A 388 27.06 5.91 -10.77
N LEU A 389 25.78 5.77 -10.45
CA LEU A 389 24.72 6.69 -10.82
C LEU A 389 24.22 7.39 -9.59
N VAL A 390 24.19 8.71 -9.61
CA VAL A 390 23.60 9.49 -8.51
C VAL A 390 22.09 9.21 -8.48
N ARG A 391 21.60 8.86 -7.29
CA ARG A 391 20.19 8.56 -7.00
C ARG A 391 19.82 9.20 -5.67
N THR A 392 18.60 9.71 -5.58
CA THR A 392 18.01 10.00 -4.29
C THR A 392 17.30 8.75 -3.79
N VAL A 393 17.61 8.34 -2.56
CA VAL A 393 16.97 7.22 -1.88
C VAL A 393 16.41 7.74 -0.56
N SER A 394 15.14 7.45 -0.30
CA SER A 394 14.51 7.67 0.99
C SER A 394 14.89 6.53 1.92
N PHE A 395 15.71 6.83 2.92
CA PHE A 395 15.98 5.93 4.02
C PHE A 395 15.05 6.28 5.18
N PHE A 396 14.05 5.44 5.40
CA PHE A 396 13.07 5.62 6.49
C PHE A 396 12.40 7.00 6.49
N GLY A 397 12.03 7.48 5.29
CA GLY A 397 11.43 8.81 5.10
C GLY A 397 12.41 9.97 4.93
N THR A 398 13.71 9.75 5.14
CA THR A 398 14.74 10.78 4.97
C THR A 398 15.40 10.65 3.59
N PRO A 399 15.29 11.65 2.71
CA PRO A 399 15.95 11.60 1.40
C PRO A 399 17.47 11.77 1.55
N VAL A 400 18.23 10.87 0.95
CA VAL A 400 19.69 10.88 0.93
C VAL A 400 20.17 10.71 -0.52
N GLU A 401 21.07 11.58 -0.96
CA GLU A 401 21.78 11.36 -2.22
C GLU A 401 22.80 10.24 -2.05
N THR A 402 22.65 9.19 -2.84
CA THR A 402 23.47 7.98 -2.82
C THR A 402 23.93 7.65 -4.24
N CYS A 403 24.80 6.66 -4.35
CA CYS A 403 25.27 6.16 -5.63
C CYS A 403 24.79 4.72 -5.86
N GLN A 404 24.06 4.52 -6.95
CA GLN A 404 23.72 3.21 -7.46
C GLN A 404 24.87 2.69 -8.34
N VAL A 405 25.54 1.65 -7.89
CA VAL A 405 26.62 0.99 -8.62
C VAL A 405 26.07 0.20 -9.79
N GLY A 406 26.64 0.42 -10.97
CA GLY A 406 26.25 -0.21 -12.23
C GLY A 406 27.41 -0.31 -13.23
N ASP A 407 27.23 -1.07 -14.30
CA ASP A 407 28.22 -1.28 -15.38
C ASP A 407 29.64 -1.58 -14.87
N VAL A 408 29.76 -2.40 -13.82
CA VAL A 408 31.07 -2.82 -13.32
C VAL A 408 31.68 -3.82 -14.29
N MET A 409 32.73 -3.38 -15.00
CA MET A 409 33.35 -4.11 -16.09
C MET A 409 34.83 -4.37 -15.78
N VAL A 410 35.25 -5.61 -15.97
CA VAL A 410 36.67 -5.99 -15.98
C VAL A 410 36.92 -6.78 -17.26
N ASP A 411 37.93 -6.39 -18.02
CA ASP A 411 38.36 -7.08 -19.24
C ASP A 411 38.63 -8.56 -18.93
N PRO A 412 38.11 -9.52 -19.72
CA PRO A 412 38.28 -10.95 -19.45
C PRO A 412 39.72 -11.39 -19.20
N ALA A 413 40.72 -10.77 -19.86
CA ALA A 413 42.13 -11.09 -19.68
C ALA A 413 42.69 -10.67 -18.31
N GLU A 414 42.00 -9.77 -17.61
CA GLU A 414 42.37 -9.26 -16.29
C GLU A 414 41.51 -9.87 -15.16
N ARG A 415 40.54 -10.73 -15.51
CA ARG A 415 39.71 -11.48 -14.54
C ARG A 415 40.54 -12.64 -13.97
N GLY A 416 40.87 -12.60 -12.67
CA GLY A 416 41.58 -13.70 -12.01
C GLY A 416 42.38 -13.31 -10.78
N VAL A 417 42.67 -12.01 -10.63
CA VAL A 417 43.33 -11.49 -9.45
C VAL A 417 42.27 -11.18 -8.37
N LEU A 418 41.69 -12.21 -7.75
CA LEU A 418 40.78 -12.09 -6.60
C LEU A 418 41.57 -11.78 -5.32
N THR A 419 42.36 -10.70 -5.37
CA THR A 419 43.17 -10.23 -4.25
C THR A 419 42.89 -8.76 -4.04
N ARG A 420 43.27 -8.25 -2.86
CA ARG A 420 43.29 -6.81 -2.57
C ARG A 420 44.25 -6.00 -3.47
N LYS A 421 44.94 -6.65 -4.40
CA LYS A 421 45.81 -6.02 -5.39
C LYS A 421 45.22 -6.03 -6.81
N GLY A 422 44.09 -6.72 -7.04
CA GLY A 422 43.48 -6.81 -8.36
C GLY A 422 42.78 -5.53 -8.81
N VAL A 423 42.60 -5.39 -10.13
CA VAL A 423 42.01 -4.18 -10.73
C VAL A 423 40.59 -3.89 -10.23
N PHE A 424 39.76 -4.92 -10.01
CA PHE A 424 38.43 -4.76 -9.42
C PHE A 424 38.51 -4.12 -8.03
N PHE A 425 39.34 -4.66 -7.13
CA PHE A 425 39.48 -4.15 -5.77
C PHE A 425 39.93 -2.70 -5.77
N ARG A 426 40.96 -2.36 -6.56
CA ARG A 426 41.50 -0.99 -6.65
C ARG A 426 40.47 0.00 -7.16
N MET A 427 39.69 -0.40 -8.18
CA MET A 427 38.63 0.44 -8.75
C MET A 427 37.51 0.69 -7.76
N THR A 428 37.06 -0.37 -7.08
CA THR A 428 36.03 -0.28 -6.05
C THR A 428 36.50 0.56 -4.86
N GLN A 429 37.74 0.36 -4.41
CA GLN A 429 38.36 1.16 -3.36
C GLN A 429 38.42 2.64 -3.75
N ALA A 430 38.95 2.97 -4.94
CA ALA A 430 39.04 4.34 -5.42
C ALA A 430 37.67 5.01 -5.54
N PHE A 431 36.66 4.28 -6.03
CA PHE A 431 35.29 4.76 -6.10
C PHE A 431 34.74 5.13 -4.72
N TYR A 432 34.95 4.29 -3.72
CA TYR A 432 34.45 4.53 -2.36
C TYR A 432 35.24 5.61 -1.61
N GLU A 433 36.57 5.64 -1.74
CA GLU A 433 37.43 6.67 -1.13
C GLU A 433 37.16 8.08 -1.72
N SER A 434 36.64 8.16 -2.94
CA SER A 434 36.26 9.43 -3.58
C SER A 434 34.91 10.02 -3.11
N GLN A 435 34.17 9.29 -2.27
CA GLN A 435 32.89 9.79 -1.76
C GLN A 435 33.15 10.80 -0.64
N ASP A 436 32.50 11.96 -0.73
CA ASP A 436 32.65 13.03 0.26
C ASP A 436 31.97 12.64 1.58
N SER A 437 32.73 12.74 2.68
CA SER A 437 32.36 12.37 4.04
C SER A 437 31.09 13.04 4.58
N GLN A 438 30.67 14.18 4.02
CA GLN A 438 29.47 14.90 4.47
C GLN A 438 28.22 14.69 3.62
N ALA A 439 28.30 14.07 2.43
CA ALA A 439 27.20 14.08 1.46
C ALA A 439 26.72 12.72 0.94
N ARG A 440 27.40 11.59 1.19
CA ARG A 440 27.00 10.28 0.59
C ARG A 440 27.21 9.12 1.55
N GLN A 441 26.20 8.85 2.37
CA GLN A 441 26.27 7.97 3.54
C GLN A 441 26.15 6.47 3.22
N ALA A 442 25.73 6.10 2.00
CA ALA A 442 25.62 4.71 1.55
C ALA A 442 25.73 4.61 0.01
N ALA A 443 26.10 3.45 -0.53
CA ALA A 443 25.99 3.10 -1.95
C ALA A 443 25.28 1.75 -2.09
N PHE A 444 24.56 1.53 -3.18
CA PHE A 444 23.81 0.28 -3.38
C PHE A 444 23.89 -0.23 -4.82
N GLY A 445 23.52 -1.48 -5.06
CA GLY A 445 23.48 -2.06 -6.39
C GLY A 445 22.81 -3.42 -6.42
N PHE A 446 22.68 -3.98 -7.62
CA PHE A 446 21.95 -5.23 -7.86
C PHE A 446 22.85 -6.30 -8.52
N PRO A 447 23.98 -6.69 -7.90
CA PRO A 447 24.86 -7.69 -8.49
C PRO A 447 24.21 -9.08 -8.51
N ASN A 448 24.55 -9.88 -9.53
CA ASN A 448 24.29 -11.31 -9.46
C ASN A 448 25.12 -11.97 -8.35
N GLN A 449 24.74 -13.18 -7.96
CA GLN A 449 25.28 -13.86 -6.79
C GLN A 449 26.79 -14.12 -6.90
N ARG A 450 27.33 -14.24 -8.12
CA ARG A 450 28.76 -14.38 -8.36
C ARG A 450 29.49 -13.07 -8.06
N ALA A 451 29.02 -11.95 -8.61
CA ALA A 451 29.60 -10.63 -8.38
C ALA A 451 29.42 -10.18 -6.93
N PHE A 452 28.28 -10.49 -6.32
CA PHE A 452 28.01 -10.22 -4.91
C PHE A 452 29.04 -10.89 -4.00
N ARG A 453 29.27 -12.20 -4.18
CA ARG A 453 30.24 -12.97 -3.39
C ARG A 453 31.67 -12.42 -3.50
N VAL A 454 32.04 -11.85 -4.65
CA VAL A 454 33.35 -11.20 -4.82
C VAL A 454 33.43 -9.93 -3.98
N GLY A 455 32.46 -9.03 -4.09
CA GLY A 455 32.44 -7.79 -3.29
C GLY A 455 32.37 -8.07 -1.79
N GLN A 456 31.57 -9.06 -1.38
CA GLN A 456 31.46 -9.48 0.02
C GLN A 456 32.79 -10.02 0.58
N ARG A 457 33.48 -10.89 -0.16
CA ARG A 457 34.80 -11.43 0.26
C ARG A 457 35.88 -10.35 0.36
N LEU A 458 35.76 -9.30 -0.44
CA LEU A 458 36.69 -8.17 -0.43
C LEU A 458 36.34 -7.11 0.63
N GLY A 459 35.20 -7.26 1.33
CA GLY A 459 34.75 -6.35 2.39
C GLY A 459 33.97 -5.13 1.88
N PHE A 460 33.51 -5.14 0.63
CA PHE A 460 32.79 -4.01 0.04
C PHE A 460 31.27 -4.14 0.09
N TYR A 461 30.73 -5.37 0.17
CA TYR A 461 29.27 -5.58 0.11
C TYR A 461 28.72 -6.24 1.37
N SER A 462 27.60 -5.68 1.82
CA SER A 462 26.64 -6.31 2.72
C SER A 462 25.35 -6.62 1.97
N SER A 463 24.68 -7.74 2.29
CA SER A 463 23.36 -8.03 1.72
C SER A 463 22.30 -7.23 2.47
N ALA A 464 21.51 -6.48 1.71
CA ALA A 464 20.35 -5.74 2.18
C ALA A 464 19.03 -6.47 1.89
N GLY A 465 19.06 -7.55 1.11
CA GLY A 465 17.89 -8.33 0.71
C GLY A 465 18.12 -9.05 -0.62
N LYS A 466 17.13 -9.84 -1.03
CA LYS A 466 17.13 -10.55 -2.31
C LYS A 466 16.04 -10.04 -3.22
N ILE A 467 16.24 -10.22 -4.53
CA ILE A 467 15.23 -10.02 -5.54
C ILE A 467 14.57 -11.36 -5.88
N TYR A 468 13.24 -11.36 -5.92
CA TYR A 468 12.42 -12.49 -6.32
C TYR A 468 11.70 -12.15 -7.62
N LEU A 469 11.58 -13.13 -8.50
CA LEU A 469 10.72 -13.04 -9.68
C LEU A 469 9.33 -13.53 -9.29
N ARG A 470 8.34 -12.64 -9.37
CA ARG A 470 6.93 -12.99 -9.18
C ARG A 470 6.21 -12.94 -10.51
N THR A 471 5.37 -13.94 -10.75
CA THR A 471 4.69 -14.15 -12.02
C THR A 471 3.20 -14.39 -11.78
N TRP A 472 2.37 -13.71 -12.55
CA TRP A 472 0.92 -13.86 -12.54
C TRP A 472 0.41 -14.26 -13.91
N GLN A 473 -0.63 -15.09 -13.93
CA GLN A 473 -1.41 -15.36 -15.14
C GLN A 473 -2.42 -14.23 -15.35
N THR A 474 -2.61 -13.83 -16.60
CA THR A 474 -3.70 -12.92 -16.97
C THR A 474 -5.03 -13.65 -16.91
N THR A 475 -6.08 -12.95 -16.50
CA THR A 475 -7.44 -13.50 -16.48
C THR A 475 -8.27 -12.78 -17.54
N SER A 476 -8.91 -13.56 -18.41
CA SER A 476 -9.83 -13.02 -19.42
C SER A 476 -11.05 -12.38 -18.76
N GLY A 477 -11.46 -11.21 -19.22
CA GLY A 477 -12.68 -10.52 -18.77
C GLY A 477 -12.52 -9.50 -17.64
N ALA A 478 -11.30 -9.30 -17.10
CA ALA A 478 -11.04 -8.19 -16.19
C ALA A 478 -11.07 -6.85 -16.94
N HIS A 479 -11.65 -5.82 -16.32
CA HIS A 479 -11.73 -4.47 -16.88
C HIS A 479 -11.27 -3.45 -15.84
N CYS A 480 -10.48 -2.45 -16.27
CA CYS A 480 -10.08 -1.31 -15.46
C CYS A 480 -10.57 -0.04 -16.16
N SER A 481 -11.63 0.58 -15.61
CA SER A 481 -12.34 1.71 -16.27
C SER A 481 -11.64 3.06 -16.14
N GLU A 482 -10.71 3.21 -15.20
CA GLU A 482 -10.04 4.47 -14.91
C GLU A 482 -8.52 4.37 -15.15
N MET A 483 -8.11 3.94 -16.34
CA MET A 483 -6.68 3.89 -16.73
C MET A 483 -6.38 4.84 -17.88
N ARG A 484 -5.33 5.64 -17.76
CA ARG A 484 -4.88 6.60 -18.79
C ARG A 484 -3.38 6.65 -18.88
N SER A 485 -2.84 6.92 -20.07
CA SER A 485 -1.42 7.25 -20.20
C SER A 485 -1.11 8.50 -19.39
N LEU A 486 -0.12 8.42 -18.50
CA LEU A 486 0.32 9.55 -17.67
C LEU A 486 0.74 10.74 -18.55
N TRP A 487 1.33 10.45 -19.71
CA TRP A 487 1.82 11.48 -20.63
C TRP A 487 0.70 12.27 -21.31
N ALA A 488 -0.51 11.71 -21.37
CA ALA A 488 -1.70 12.37 -21.92
C ALA A 488 -2.45 13.26 -20.89
N VAL A 489 -1.95 13.37 -19.66
CA VAL A 489 -2.57 14.13 -18.57
C VAL A 489 -1.91 15.50 -18.41
N SER A 490 -2.73 16.56 -18.35
CA SER A 490 -2.25 17.95 -18.28
C SER A 490 -1.49 18.29 -16.99
N HIS A 491 -1.90 17.74 -15.84
CA HIS A 491 -1.29 17.99 -14.52
C HIS A 491 -0.48 16.79 -14.01
N ARG A 492 0.10 16.02 -14.93
CA ARG A 492 0.77 14.74 -14.62
C ARG A 492 1.90 14.86 -13.61
N ASP A 493 2.68 15.94 -13.65
CA ASP A 493 3.83 16.11 -12.77
C ASP A 493 3.37 16.33 -11.32
N ALA A 494 2.33 17.15 -11.13
CA ALA A 494 1.71 17.34 -9.81
C ALA A 494 1.12 16.02 -9.26
N ILE A 495 0.45 15.25 -10.12
CA ILE A 495 -0.13 13.95 -9.74
C ILE A 495 0.97 12.95 -9.36
N ALA A 496 2.03 12.83 -10.15
CA ALA A 496 3.15 11.95 -9.85
C ALA A 496 3.86 12.36 -8.54
N GLN A 497 4.08 13.66 -8.34
CA GLN A 497 4.65 14.18 -7.09
C GLN A 497 3.79 13.83 -5.87
N GLU A 498 2.47 13.98 -6.00
CA GLU A 498 1.53 13.71 -4.93
C GLU A 498 1.46 12.22 -4.60
N LEU A 499 1.37 11.34 -5.61
CA LEU A 499 1.42 9.90 -5.41
C LEU A 499 2.73 9.44 -4.77
N TRP A 500 3.85 10.03 -5.16
CA TRP A 500 5.14 9.77 -4.53
C TRP A 500 5.15 10.21 -3.06
N ARG A 501 4.62 11.39 -2.75
CA ARG A 501 4.49 11.88 -1.36
C ARG A 501 3.64 10.95 -0.51
N GLN A 502 2.51 10.47 -1.04
CA GLN A 502 1.65 9.51 -0.37
C GLN A 502 2.35 8.17 -0.13
N MET A 503 3.07 7.66 -1.14
CA MET A 503 3.87 6.44 -0.99
C MET A 503 4.92 6.58 0.12
N LEU A 504 5.66 7.69 0.14
CA LEU A 504 6.64 7.98 1.19
C LEU A 504 6.03 8.03 2.59
N ALA A 505 4.84 8.62 2.73
CA ALA A 505 4.14 8.72 4.01
C ALA A 505 3.78 7.34 4.58
N HIS A 506 3.34 6.39 3.74
CA HIS A 506 2.99 5.03 4.15
C HIS A 506 4.21 4.11 4.33
N SER A 507 5.34 4.45 3.72
CA SER A 507 6.54 3.61 3.66
C SER A 507 7.73 4.15 4.47
N GLN A 508 7.48 4.94 5.52
CA GLN A 508 8.53 5.49 6.40
C GLN A 508 9.38 4.43 7.12
N HIS A 509 8.96 3.17 7.14
CA HIS A 509 9.69 2.05 7.72
C HIS A 509 10.53 1.27 6.69
N LEU A 510 10.61 1.76 5.45
CA LEU A 510 11.26 1.11 4.31
C LEU A 510 12.35 2.00 3.70
N VAL A 511 13.13 1.42 2.80
CA VAL A 511 14.12 2.11 1.96
C VAL A 511 13.62 2.11 0.52
N LEU A 512 13.46 3.29 -0.09
CA LEU A 512 12.86 3.46 -1.42
C LEU A 512 13.72 4.36 -2.30
N VAL A 513 13.99 3.95 -3.54
CA VAL A 513 14.49 4.86 -4.57
C VAL A 513 13.40 5.87 -4.92
N GLN A 514 13.79 7.13 -5.14
CA GLN A 514 12.86 8.20 -5.52
C GLN A 514 12.08 7.86 -6.80
N ARG A 515 10.76 8.08 -6.80
CA ARG A 515 9.86 7.85 -7.95
C ARG A 515 8.90 9.00 -8.22
N ASP A 516 9.38 10.22 -8.06
CA ASP A 516 8.59 11.43 -8.34
C ASP A 516 8.50 11.76 -9.84
N ALA A 517 7.89 12.90 -10.15
CA ALA A 517 7.66 13.33 -11.53
C ALA A 517 8.95 13.43 -12.36
N GLU A 518 9.99 14.04 -11.79
CA GLU A 518 11.29 14.19 -12.47
C GLU A 518 11.92 12.82 -12.73
N TYR A 519 11.89 11.93 -11.74
CA TYR A 519 12.36 10.56 -11.92
C TYR A 519 11.61 9.84 -13.03
N LEU A 520 10.27 9.88 -13.06
CA LEU A 520 9.48 9.16 -14.06
C LEU A 520 9.74 9.67 -15.49
N ASP A 521 9.85 10.99 -15.68
CA ASP A 521 10.14 11.58 -16.98
C ASP A 521 11.56 11.18 -17.45
N TYR A 522 12.57 11.35 -16.60
CA TYR A 522 13.95 10.95 -16.92
C TYR A 522 14.06 9.43 -17.16
N ARG A 523 13.52 8.61 -16.26
CA ARG A 523 13.76 7.17 -16.21
C ARG A 523 13.06 6.41 -17.33
N TYR A 524 11.86 6.84 -17.71
CA TYR A 524 10.99 6.09 -18.62
C TYR A 524 10.66 6.83 -19.90
N ARG A 525 10.47 8.15 -19.88
CA ARG A 525 10.12 8.91 -21.08
C ARG A 525 11.36 9.31 -21.89
N GLN A 526 12.40 9.78 -21.22
CA GLN A 526 13.65 10.22 -21.87
C GLN A 526 14.60 9.07 -22.17
N ARG A 527 14.34 7.86 -21.67
CA ARG A 527 15.23 6.71 -21.86
C ARG A 527 15.26 6.27 -23.32
N PRO A 528 16.43 6.31 -23.99
CA PRO A 528 16.56 5.82 -25.36
C PRO A 528 16.17 4.35 -25.46
N GLU A 529 15.45 4.00 -26.53
CA GLU A 529 15.00 2.63 -26.81
C GLU A 529 14.11 2.04 -25.67
N GLY A 530 13.58 2.91 -24.80
CA GLY A 530 12.69 2.57 -23.70
C GLY A 530 11.23 2.57 -24.13
N ASN A 531 10.74 1.45 -24.65
CA ASN A 531 9.32 1.29 -24.98
C ASN A 531 8.47 1.01 -23.72
N TYR A 532 8.43 1.99 -22.80
CA TYR A 532 7.69 1.89 -21.55
C TYR A 532 6.29 2.50 -21.67
N GLY A 533 5.30 1.76 -21.18
CA GLY A 533 3.97 2.30 -20.91
C GLY A 533 3.91 2.83 -19.49
N VAL A 534 3.56 4.10 -19.31
CA VAL A 534 3.37 4.71 -17.98
C VAL A 534 1.91 5.12 -17.86
N TYR A 535 1.20 4.47 -16.93
CA TYR A 535 -0.25 4.60 -16.80
C TYR A 535 -0.62 5.10 -15.42
N LEU A 536 -1.44 6.15 -15.39
CA LEU A 536 -2.18 6.59 -14.23
C LEU A 536 -3.40 5.69 -14.05
N ILE A 537 -3.58 5.20 -12.83
CA ILE A 537 -4.73 4.43 -12.37
C ILE A 537 -5.57 5.31 -11.44
N GLY A 538 -6.85 5.37 -11.73
CA GLY A 538 -7.83 6.19 -11.04
C GLY A 538 -8.06 7.56 -11.69
N PRO A 539 -8.71 8.46 -10.96
CA PRO A 539 -9.10 9.79 -11.44
C PRO A 539 -7.91 10.68 -11.79
N VAL A 540 -8.11 11.58 -12.76
CA VAL A 540 -7.08 12.53 -13.25
C VAL A 540 -6.97 13.78 -12.37
N GLN A 541 -7.71 13.83 -11.27
CA GLN A 541 -7.67 14.90 -10.30
C GLN A 541 -6.55 14.65 -9.28
N LEU A 542 -5.82 15.72 -8.95
CA LEU A 542 -4.83 15.72 -7.87
C LEU A 542 -5.48 15.21 -6.56
N GLU A 543 -4.69 14.50 -5.73
CA GLU A 543 -5.13 13.86 -4.47
C GLU A 543 -6.15 12.71 -4.63
N ARG A 544 -6.80 12.56 -5.80
CA ARG A 544 -7.71 11.45 -6.10
C ARG A 544 -7.09 10.35 -6.94
N ALA A 545 -6.02 10.66 -7.67
CA ALA A 545 -5.17 9.69 -8.32
C ALA A 545 -4.75 8.58 -7.33
N GLN A 546 -4.81 7.31 -7.76
CA GLN A 546 -4.60 6.18 -6.85
C GLN A 546 -3.20 5.59 -6.99
N ALA A 547 -2.73 5.40 -8.22
CA ALA A 547 -1.40 4.87 -8.48
C ALA A 547 -0.91 5.20 -9.89
N ILE A 548 0.40 5.11 -10.09
CA ILE A 548 1.03 5.00 -11.39
C ILE A 548 1.65 3.61 -11.49
N VAL A 549 1.44 2.95 -12.63
CA VAL A 549 2.14 1.72 -13.00
C VAL A 549 2.99 1.95 -14.23
N VAL A 550 4.19 1.36 -14.22
CA VAL A 550 5.08 1.36 -15.38
C VAL A 550 5.20 -0.06 -15.89
N VAL A 551 5.03 -0.26 -17.19
CA VAL A 551 5.10 -1.57 -17.82
C VAL A 551 6.02 -1.56 -19.03
N LYS A 552 6.60 -2.72 -19.34
CA LYS A 552 7.37 -2.96 -20.56
C LYS A 552 6.92 -4.27 -21.19
N GLN A 553 6.47 -4.20 -22.43
CA GLN A 553 6.09 -5.38 -23.18
C GLN A 553 7.34 -6.11 -23.72
N ARG A 554 7.42 -7.42 -23.50
CA ARG A 554 8.33 -8.35 -24.18
C ARG A 554 7.54 -9.27 -25.11
N GLU A 555 8.24 -10.13 -25.85
CA GLU A 555 7.64 -11.03 -26.86
C GLU A 555 6.48 -11.88 -26.30
N SER A 556 6.60 -12.39 -25.07
CA SER A 556 5.62 -13.32 -24.48
C SER A 556 5.12 -12.92 -23.09
N VAL A 557 5.59 -11.80 -22.53
CA VAL A 557 5.32 -11.43 -21.13
C VAL A 557 5.31 -9.92 -20.96
N MET A 558 4.45 -9.43 -20.06
CA MET A 558 4.44 -8.04 -19.62
C MET A 558 5.29 -7.89 -18.36
N ASP A 559 6.34 -7.09 -18.41
CA ASP A 559 7.09 -6.73 -17.21
C ASP A 559 6.41 -5.57 -16.51
N TRP A 560 6.03 -5.77 -15.25
CA TRP A 560 5.65 -4.70 -14.35
C TRP A 560 6.92 -4.05 -13.80
N MET A 561 7.30 -2.92 -14.40
CA MET A 561 8.56 -2.26 -14.17
C MET A 561 8.59 -1.48 -12.86
N ASP A 562 7.52 -0.74 -12.57
CA ASP A 562 7.47 0.13 -11.39
C ASP A 562 6.06 0.43 -10.91
N PHE A 563 5.96 0.89 -9.66
CA PHE A 563 4.72 1.27 -8.98
C PHE A 563 4.94 2.53 -8.12
N VAL A 564 4.04 3.51 -8.24
CA VAL A 564 4.03 4.72 -7.42
C VAL A 564 2.61 4.94 -6.87
N GLY A 565 2.44 4.92 -5.56
CA GLY A 565 1.14 5.11 -4.90
C GLY A 565 1.10 4.45 -3.52
N SER A 566 -0.01 4.60 -2.79
CA SER A 566 -0.19 3.88 -1.52
C SER A 566 -0.15 2.36 -1.76
N PRO A 567 0.53 1.56 -0.92
CA PRO A 567 0.47 0.10 -0.97
C PRO A 567 -0.95 -0.48 -0.99
N ASP A 568 -1.95 0.24 -0.45
CA ASP A 568 -3.37 -0.15 -0.47
C ASP A 568 -3.92 -0.32 -1.90
N TYR A 569 -3.33 0.35 -2.89
CA TYR A 569 -3.74 0.27 -4.29
C TYR A 569 -2.98 -0.76 -5.12
N VAL A 570 -2.11 -1.56 -4.51
CA VAL A 570 -1.34 -2.62 -5.20
C VAL A 570 -2.26 -3.62 -5.91
N GLY A 571 -3.37 -4.01 -5.26
CA GLY A 571 -4.34 -4.94 -5.88
C GLY A 571 -4.97 -4.36 -7.14
N LEU A 572 -5.36 -3.08 -7.11
CA LEU A 572 -5.90 -2.37 -8.26
C LEU A 572 -4.85 -2.22 -9.37
N ALA A 573 -3.61 -1.88 -9.00
CA ALA A 573 -2.49 -1.77 -9.93
C ALA A 573 -2.19 -3.10 -10.62
N LEU A 574 -2.23 -4.23 -9.88
CA LEU A 574 -2.07 -5.56 -10.47
C LEU A 574 -3.18 -5.89 -11.47
N VAL A 575 -4.44 -5.56 -11.16
CA VAL A 575 -5.55 -5.71 -12.11
C VAL A 575 -5.30 -4.89 -13.36
N ALA A 576 -4.89 -3.63 -13.23
CA ALA A 576 -4.58 -2.77 -14.36
C ALA A 576 -3.45 -3.33 -15.24
N VAL A 577 -2.36 -3.82 -14.63
CA VAL A 577 -1.26 -4.43 -15.39
C VAL A 577 -1.68 -5.72 -16.09
N LYS A 578 -2.52 -6.56 -15.45
CA LYS A 578 -3.11 -7.75 -16.08
C LYS A 578 -3.99 -7.37 -17.28
N VAL A 579 -4.76 -6.29 -17.18
CA VAL A 579 -5.57 -5.76 -18.30
C VAL A 579 -4.68 -5.28 -19.46
N LEU A 580 -3.62 -4.53 -19.17
CA LEU A 580 -2.65 -4.09 -20.18
C LEU A 580 -1.98 -5.28 -20.89
N ALA A 581 -1.62 -6.33 -20.15
CA ALA A 581 -1.05 -7.55 -20.71
C ALA A 581 -2.05 -8.26 -21.64
N THR A 582 -3.30 -8.43 -21.21
CA THR A 582 -4.37 -9.04 -22.03
C THR A 582 -4.63 -8.24 -23.30
N GLN A 583 -4.67 -6.90 -23.21
CA GLN A 583 -4.85 -6.02 -24.38
C GLN A 583 -3.69 -6.12 -25.37
N ALA A 584 -2.48 -6.38 -24.87
CA ALA A 584 -1.30 -6.63 -25.69
C ALA A 584 -1.23 -8.08 -26.24
N GLY A 585 -2.24 -8.92 -25.96
CA GLY A 585 -2.27 -10.32 -26.39
C GLY A 585 -1.35 -11.25 -25.59
N LEU A 586 -0.91 -10.82 -24.41
CA LEU A 586 0.00 -11.58 -23.54
C LEU A 586 -0.80 -12.29 -22.46
N ASN A 587 -0.33 -13.47 -22.05
CA ASN A 587 -0.98 -14.29 -21.03
C ASN A 587 -0.32 -14.21 -19.64
N GLN A 588 0.77 -13.45 -19.53
CA GLN A 588 1.63 -13.45 -18.37
C GLN A 588 2.08 -12.02 -18.00
N VAL A 589 2.07 -11.74 -16.70
CA VAL A 589 2.70 -10.56 -16.09
C VAL A 589 3.80 -11.05 -15.16
N GLN A 590 4.91 -10.33 -15.08
CA GLN A 590 5.94 -10.61 -14.08
C GLN A 590 6.56 -9.34 -13.51
N ALA A 591 7.10 -9.43 -12.30
CA ALA A 591 7.80 -8.35 -11.60
C ALA A 591 9.00 -8.92 -10.84
N TRP A 592 10.07 -8.14 -10.75
CA TRP A 592 11.04 -8.30 -9.68
C TRP A 592 10.53 -7.61 -8.43
N LEU A 593 10.64 -8.27 -7.28
CA LEU A 593 10.16 -7.78 -6.00
C LEU A 593 11.15 -8.16 -4.90
N THR A 594 11.39 -7.25 -3.97
CA THR A 594 12.00 -7.57 -2.67
C THR A 594 10.97 -8.15 -1.69
N GLN A 595 11.43 -8.72 -0.57
CA GLN A 595 10.54 -9.33 0.43
C GLN A 595 9.40 -8.41 0.92
N PRO A 596 9.65 -7.13 1.29
CA PRO A 596 8.56 -6.24 1.70
C PRO A 596 7.47 -6.05 0.63
N MET A 597 7.86 -6.09 -0.66
CA MET A 597 6.91 -6.02 -1.75
C MET A 597 6.17 -7.34 -1.96
N LEU A 598 6.83 -8.50 -1.77
CA LEU A 598 6.12 -9.79 -1.80
C LEU A 598 5.01 -9.86 -0.76
N ASP A 599 5.27 -9.31 0.43
CA ASP A 599 4.33 -9.25 1.55
C ASP A 599 3.17 -8.30 1.23
N ALA A 600 3.46 -7.11 0.67
CA ALA A 600 2.44 -6.15 0.26
C ALA A 600 1.62 -6.63 -0.97
N PHE A 601 2.20 -7.45 -1.83
CA PHE A 601 1.59 -7.98 -3.06
C PHE A 601 1.10 -9.41 -2.85
N ALA A 602 0.62 -9.74 -1.64
CA ALA A 602 0.18 -11.08 -1.28
C ALA A 602 -0.96 -11.56 -2.20
N ASP A 603 -0.62 -12.47 -3.11
CA ASP A 603 -1.52 -13.13 -4.04
C ASP A 603 -1.15 -14.62 -4.12
N GLU A 604 -2.01 -15.48 -3.57
CA GLU A 604 -1.81 -16.94 -3.53
C GLU A 604 -1.81 -17.58 -4.92
N THR A 605 -2.31 -16.88 -5.94
CA THR A 605 -2.34 -17.37 -7.33
C THR A 605 -1.03 -17.12 -8.09
N ALA A 606 -0.11 -16.36 -7.50
CA ALA A 606 1.15 -15.99 -8.12
C ALA A 606 2.25 -17.03 -7.87
N VAL A 607 3.08 -17.29 -8.88
CA VAL A 607 4.28 -18.12 -8.74
C VAL A 607 5.45 -17.20 -8.38
N THR A 608 6.20 -17.55 -7.34
CA THR A 608 7.39 -16.79 -6.90
C THR A 608 8.63 -17.67 -6.99
N GLN A 609 9.70 -17.12 -7.56
CA GLN A 609 10.99 -17.78 -7.71
C GLN A 609 12.11 -16.88 -7.21
N GLU A 610 13.10 -17.45 -6.53
CA GLU A 610 14.30 -16.70 -6.13
C GLU A 610 15.17 -16.44 -7.36
N THR A 611 15.62 -15.18 -7.53
CA THR A 611 16.58 -14.84 -8.60
C THR A 611 18.01 -14.99 -8.12
N ASP A 612 18.97 -14.90 -9.04
CA ASP A 612 20.39 -14.84 -8.68
C ASP A 612 20.85 -13.43 -8.26
N ILE A 613 19.94 -12.48 -8.03
CA ILE A 613 20.26 -11.07 -7.77
C ILE A 613 20.09 -10.72 -6.29
N GLU A 614 21.12 -10.09 -5.75
CA GLU A 614 21.16 -9.57 -4.39
C GLU A 614 21.03 -8.05 -4.42
N VAL A 615 20.36 -7.47 -3.41
CA VAL A 615 20.45 -6.04 -3.12
C VAL A 615 21.70 -5.85 -2.29
N ALA A 616 22.77 -5.38 -2.93
CA ALA A 616 24.04 -5.10 -2.28
C ALA A 616 24.08 -3.67 -1.80
N GLN A 617 24.65 -3.47 -0.61
CA GLN A 617 24.91 -2.14 -0.06
C GLN A 617 26.31 -2.04 0.52
N TRP A 618 26.79 -0.81 0.57
CA TRP A 618 28.04 -0.42 1.20
C TRP A 618 27.80 0.82 2.06
N ASP A 619 28.35 0.79 3.28
CA ASP A 619 28.28 1.89 4.23
C ASP A 619 29.64 2.59 4.28
N CYS A 620 29.65 3.91 4.18
CA CYS A 620 30.90 4.67 4.33
C CYS A 620 31.37 4.73 5.79
N ASP A 621 30.46 4.53 6.74
CA ASP A 621 30.70 4.56 8.18
C ASP A 621 30.04 3.34 8.85
N GLU A 622 30.83 2.28 9.04
CA GLU A 622 30.38 1.04 9.70
C GLU A 622 29.88 1.28 11.14
N SER A 623 30.26 2.39 11.79
CA SER A 623 29.86 2.68 13.18
C SER A 623 28.38 3.02 13.32
N GLN A 624 27.72 3.43 12.24
CA GLN A 624 26.30 3.77 12.21
C GLN A 624 25.38 2.56 11.97
N GLY A 625 25.94 1.42 11.55
CA GLY A 625 25.21 0.15 11.42
C GLY A 625 24.10 0.15 10.35
N TRP A 626 24.18 1.03 9.35
CA TRP A 626 23.18 1.16 8.29
C TRP A 626 22.85 -0.16 7.62
N ALA A 627 23.86 -0.96 7.30
CA ALA A 627 23.67 -2.22 6.61
C ALA A 627 22.86 -3.25 7.42
N GLU A 628 22.85 -3.14 8.75
CA GLU A 628 22.00 -3.95 9.60
C GLU A 628 20.58 -3.39 9.67
N GLN A 629 20.44 -2.06 9.76
CA GLN A 629 19.13 -1.39 9.85
C GLN A 629 18.28 -1.55 8.57
N THR A 630 18.90 -1.48 7.40
CA THR A 630 18.22 -1.56 6.09
C THR A 630 17.99 -3.00 5.62
N ARG A 631 18.53 -4.00 6.32
CA ARG A 631 18.41 -5.41 5.93
C ARG A 631 16.95 -5.84 5.91
N GLY A 632 16.50 -6.30 4.75
CA GLY A 632 15.11 -6.72 4.51
C GLY A 632 14.11 -5.57 4.45
N ARG A 633 14.56 -4.31 4.33
CA ARG A 633 13.69 -3.11 4.31
C ARG A 633 13.62 -2.43 2.94
N TRP A 634 14.37 -2.90 1.96
CA TRP A 634 14.38 -2.32 0.62
C TRP A 634 13.08 -2.61 -0.14
N TRP A 635 12.52 -1.59 -0.76
CA TRP A 635 11.41 -1.66 -1.71
C TRP A 635 11.97 -1.44 -3.11
N ALA A 636 12.19 -2.54 -3.86
CA ALA A 636 12.79 -2.47 -5.19
C ALA A 636 12.11 -3.42 -6.19
N MET A 637 11.98 -2.91 -7.41
CA MET A 637 11.43 -3.55 -8.60
C MET A 637 12.43 -3.53 -9.77
N TYR A 638 12.00 -4.02 -10.93
CA TYR A 638 12.78 -3.93 -12.17
C TYR A 638 13.27 -2.51 -12.49
N GLY A 639 12.42 -1.51 -12.26
CA GLY A 639 12.66 -0.10 -12.55
C GLY A 639 13.88 0.48 -11.84
N ASP A 640 14.19 -0.05 -10.65
CA ASP A 640 15.36 0.33 -9.86
C ASP A 640 16.67 -0.18 -10.47
N THR A 641 16.62 -1.09 -11.45
CA THR A 641 17.80 -1.68 -12.09
C THR A 641 17.98 -1.15 -13.52
N ASP A 642 19.18 -1.27 -14.07
CA ASP A 642 19.48 -0.90 -15.46
C ASP A 642 19.60 -2.09 -16.42
N PHE A 643 19.24 -3.29 -15.99
CA PHE A 643 19.49 -4.54 -16.73
C PHE A 643 18.54 -4.78 -17.91
N LEU A 644 17.45 -4.03 -18.04
CA LEU A 644 16.31 -4.37 -18.91
C LEU A 644 16.05 -3.46 -20.09
#